data_AF-V8CUT2-F1
#
_entry.id   AF-V8CUT2-F1
#
_cell.length_a   1.000
_cell.length_b   1.000
_cell.length_c   1.000
_cell.angle_alpha   90.00
_cell.angle_beta   90.00
_cell.angle_gamma   90.00
#
_symmetry.space_group_name_H-M   'P 1'
#
loop_
_entity.id
_entity.type
_entity.pdbx_description
1 polymer ?
#
loop_
_entity_poly.entity_id
_entity_poly.type
_entity_poly.pdbx_seq_one_letter_code
_entity_poly.pdbx_strand_id
1 'polypeptide(L)'
;MGVPPGAPRDPAPGPRPTAGELASAASGKMTTSTAIDPGARVREQPSDDSVLRTSGSIALATLVSRITGFVRTVLVLALLGAAVASSFQAAYVLPNMVAEVVLGAVLTAIVIPVLVRAESEDADGGVGFINRIFTLAVTVLGVATLAALIAAPALTMLNLGDGKVNRDLATALAFLLMPAVLFYGLSALFIAILNMKGFFKPGAWAPVLNNVVQIVTLIAYAVAPGDISLNPVSISDTKLLILGVGTTLGVIAQTAVLLPAIRRSGVKLKLQWGLDDRLRKFGNMALAIVLYVAVLQVGLIVTYRIASSATEAGVSVYATHWQLLQLPYGVLGVTILTAIMPRLSRNAAADDTHSVVDDLSLATRLTMVSLVPVIAFMTFFGPAIGVAVFNFGKFDADTASQLGSVLSWGAFTMIPYAMTLVQLRVFYAREDAWTPTYMVIGITAVKVAASYLGPVLFDDPDAIIRWLALSNGLGYLVGAVVGHYLLRSRLGGARMTNVGRTVIWTIVVSVACSALVWALAEVSGLHRLSTDHGKIGSLAYLLLVAVVSIGLTYTVLTLLRVPDVLAVVVAVRRVIGRFIPAVAPAPEPATDGAATMTVQFPRISGDESVPYSGQVEVIQRFDRGTSSWQAYSVTSGGAAGMGVRQPQDLRYRRRGAGALNKPEPDSKPAGPPTPAAGSTAVSPEDGPATRAMPSQAGARQPAREQPPGDRPASGPPG
;
A
#
# COMPACT_ATOMS: atom_id res chain seq x y z
N MET A 1 49.07 -11.39 -64.07
CA MET A 1 48.86 -10.67 -62.78
C MET A 1 47.38 -10.32 -62.69
N GLY A 2 46.63 -10.51 -61.61
CA GLY A 2 46.86 -11.13 -60.29
C GLY A 2 45.59 -10.91 -59.44
N VAL A 3 45.07 -11.92 -58.73
CA VAL A 3 43.71 -11.95 -58.13
C VAL A 3 43.69 -12.91 -56.92
N PRO A 4 42.85 -12.74 -55.87
CA PRO A 4 42.27 -11.54 -55.23
C PRO A 4 42.95 -11.38 -53.84
N PRO A 5 42.35 -11.57 -52.61
CA PRO A 5 40.99 -11.38 -52.04
C PRO A 5 40.85 -10.03 -51.28
N GLY A 6 39.70 -9.62 -50.73
CA GLY A 6 38.31 -10.12 -50.84
C GLY A 6 37.38 -9.37 -49.87
N ALA A 7 36.12 -9.10 -50.26
CA ALA A 7 35.08 -8.50 -49.42
C ALA A 7 33.69 -9.09 -49.76
N PRO A 8 32.73 -9.18 -48.81
CA PRO A 8 31.46 -9.88 -49.04
C PRO A 8 30.48 -9.10 -49.95
N ARG A 9 29.59 -9.82 -50.63
CA ARG A 9 28.50 -9.27 -51.47
C ARG A 9 27.14 -9.47 -50.80
N ASP A 10 26.27 -8.47 -50.92
CA ASP A 10 24.83 -8.64 -50.65
C ASP A 10 24.16 -9.56 -51.69
N PRO A 11 23.15 -10.36 -51.31
CA PRO A 11 22.41 -11.21 -52.22
C PRO A 11 21.30 -10.46 -52.98
N ALA A 12 21.09 -10.83 -54.24
CA ALA A 12 20.04 -10.31 -55.11
C ALA A 12 18.63 -10.82 -54.68
N PRO A 13 17.54 -10.08 -55.01
CA PRO A 13 16.19 -10.47 -54.62
C PRO A 13 15.66 -11.68 -55.42
N GLY A 14 15.16 -12.69 -54.71
CA GLY A 14 14.49 -13.84 -55.31
C GLY A 14 13.08 -13.54 -55.84
N PRO A 15 12.54 -14.37 -56.74
CA PRO A 15 11.23 -14.16 -57.35
C PRO A 15 10.09 -14.39 -56.35
N ARG A 16 8.98 -13.66 -56.53
CA ARG A 16 7.74 -13.87 -55.74
C ARG A 16 6.99 -15.12 -56.23
N PRO A 17 6.46 -15.97 -55.33
CA PRO A 17 5.68 -17.14 -55.72
C PRO A 17 4.34 -16.74 -56.36
N THR A 18 3.88 -17.54 -57.31
CA THR A 18 2.61 -17.33 -58.02
C THR A 18 1.43 -18.00 -57.31
N ALA A 19 0.22 -17.50 -57.58
CA ALA A 19 -1.00 -17.87 -56.83
C ALA A 19 -1.43 -19.36 -56.89
N GLY A 20 -0.71 -20.21 -57.64
CA GLY A 20 -0.93 -21.67 -57.65
C GLY A 20 -0.34 -22.41 -56.44
N GLU A 21 0.79 -21.94 -55.87
CA GLU A 21 1.45 -22.66 -54.76
C GLU A 21 0.68 -22.53 -53.43
N LEU A 22 -0.08 -21.46 -53.25
CA LEU A 22 -0.92 -21.23 -52.06
C LEU A 22 -2.13 -22.17 -51.98
N ALA A 23 -2.53 -22.80 -53.10
CA ALA A 23 -3.68 -23.72 -53.13
C ALA A 23 -3.34 -25.17 -52.72
N SER A 24 -2.08 -25.59 -52.86
CA SER A 24 -1.65 -26.96 -52.52
C SER A 24 -1.42 -27.19 -51.02
N ALA A 25 -1.21 -26.11 -50.25
CA ALA A 25 -1.02 -26.19 -48.79
C ALA A 25 -2.33 -26.40 -47.98
N ALA A 26 -3.50 -26.31 -48.63
CA ALA A 26 -4.80 -26.29 -47.96
C ALA A 26 -5.51 -27.65 -47.83
N SER A 27 -4.90 -28.76 -48.31
CA SER A 27 -5.53 -30.09 -48.30
C SER A 27 -4.55 -31.20 -47.90
N GLY A 28 -4.31 -31.34 -46.59
CA GLY A 28 -3.30 -32.26 -46.04
C GLY A 28 -3.64 -32.83 -44.66
N LYS A 29 -4.56 -33.81 -44.63
CA LYS A 29 -4.80 -34.81 -43.55
C LYS A 29 -4.54 -34.36 -42.09
N MET A 30 -5.62 -33.94 -41.43
CA MET A 30 -5.69 -33.81 -39.97
C MET A 30 -5.78 -35.19 -39.29
N THR A 31 -4.64 -35.87 -39.12
CA THR A 31 -4.54 -37.12 -38.34
C THR A 31 -3.31 -37.13 -37.43
N THR A 32 -3.36 -36.38 -36.33
CA THR A 32 -2.55 -36.66 -35.15
C THR A 32 -3.39 -36.46 -33.90
N SER A 33 -3.75 -37.57 -33.25
CA SER A 33 -4.34 -37.55 -31.92
C SER A 33 -3.27 -37.07 -30.93
N THR A 34 -3.36 -35.81 -30.49
CA THR A 34 -2.54 -35.33 -29.37
C THR A 34 -3.22 -35.77 -28.07
N ALA A 35 -2.65 -36.80 -27.44
CA ALA A 35 -3.10 -37.23 -26.12
C ALA A 35 -3.03 -36.05 -25.13
N ILE A 36 -4.17 -35.74 -24.50
CA ILE A 36 -4.23 -34.76 -23.41
C ILE A 36 -3.50 -35.38 -22.22
N ASP A 37 -2.39 -34.78 -21.81
CA ASP A 37 -1.69 -35.12 -20.57
C ASP A 37 -2.59 -34.74 -19.36
N PRO A 38 -3.06 -35.71 -18.55
CA PRO A 38 -3.90 -35.42 -17.38
C PRO A 38 -3.16 -34.67 -16.25
N GLY A 39 -1.83 -34.50 -16.35
CA GLY A 39 -1.00 -33.85 -15.34
C GLY A 39 -0.94 -32.32 -15.44
N ALA A 40 -1.36 -31.72 -16.56
CA ALA A 40 -1.25 -30.28 -16.79
C ALA A 40 -2.24 -29.47 -15.93
N ARG A 41 -1.82 -29.14 -14.69
CA ARG A 41 -2.57 -28.25 -13.80
C ARG A 41 -2.74 -26.88 -14.45
N VAL A 42 -3.92 -26.65 -15.02
CA VAL A 42 -4.41 -25.30 -15.35
C VAL A 42 -4.28 -24.46 -14.08
N ARG A 43 -3.40 -23.45 -14.11
CA ARG A 43 -3.37 -22.43 -13.06
C ARG A 43 -4.69 -21.67 -13.14
N GLU A 44 -5.64 -22.04 -12.29
CA GLU A 44 -6.88 -21.28 -12.09
C GLU A 44 -6.49 -19.82 -11.86
N GLN A 45 -6.92 -18.94 -12.76
CA GLN A 45 -6.80 -17.51 -12.52
C GLN A 45 -7.68 -17.19 -11.31
N PRO A 46 -7.14 -16.53 -10.27
CA PRO A 46 -7.88 -16.29 -9.04
C PRO A 46 -9.11 -15.44 -9.37
N SER A 47 -10.31 -15.97 -9.10
CA SER A 47 -11.56 -15.24 -9.33
C SER A 47 -11.53 -13.89 -8.61
N ASP A 48 -12.16 -12.85 -9.18
CA ASP A 48 -12.15 -11.49 -8.61
C ASP A 48 -12.53 -11.48 -7.14
N ASP A 49 -13.49 -12.33 -6.77
CA ASP A 49 -13.97 -12.54 -5.41
C ASP A 49 -12.86 -13.01 -4.44
N SER A 50 -11.91 -13.83 -4.90
CA SER A 50 -10.75 -14.29 -4.14
C SER A 50 -9.65 -13.21 -4.01
N VAL A 51 -9.48 -12.38 -5.04
CA VAL A 51 -8.56 -11.23 -5.05
C VAL A 51 -9.08 -10.16 -4.08
N LEU A 52 -10.36 -9.79 -4.18
CA LEU A 52 -11.02 -8.81 -3.30
C LEU A 52 -10.98 -9.24 -1.82
N ARG A 53 -11.30 -10.51 -1.51
CA ARG A 53 -11.21 -11.06 -0.14
C ARG A 53 -9.78 -11.09 0.41
N THR A 54 -8.77 -11.21 -0.45
CA THR A 54 -7.36 -11.20 -0.03
C THR A 54 -6.87 -9.78 0.20
N SER A 55 -7.14 -8.85 -0.72
CA SER A 55 -6.85 -7.42 -0.59
C SER A 55 -7.49 -6.80 0.65
N GLY A 56 -8.77 -7.11 0.92
CA GLY A 56 -9.47 -6.62 2.12
C GLY A 56 -8.84 -7.10 3.44
N SER A 57 -8.30 -8.32 3.47
CA SER A 57 -7.60 -8.86 4.66
C SER A 57 -6.26 -8.18 4.89
N ILE A 58 -5.52 -7.86 3.83
CA ILE A 58 -4.24 -7.14 3.91
C ILE A 58 -4.47 -5.71 4.39
N ALA A 59 -5.44 -4.99 3.80
CA ALA A 59 -5.80 -3.64 4.20
C ALA A 59 -6.22 -3.56 5.68
N LEU A 60 -7.03 -4.53 6.16
CA LEU A 60 -7.41 -4.62 7.57
C LEU A 60 -6.19 -4.87 8.47
N ALA A 61 -5.31 -5.83 8.12
CA ALA A 61 -4.11 -6.12 8.90
C ALA A 61 -3.16 -4.91 8.97
N THR A 62 -2.98 -4.18 7.86
CA THR A 62 -2.21 -2.93 7.83
C THR A 62 -2.83 -1.85 8.72
N LEU A 63 -4.16 -1.66 8.68
CA LEU A 63 -4.85 -0.70 9.55
C LEU A 63 -4.69 -1.05 11.03
N VAL A 64 -4.94 -2.32 11.39
CA VAL A 64 -4.77 -2.81 12.76
C VAL A 64 -3.30 -2.68 13.20
N SER A 65 -2.33 -2.95 12.33
CA SER A 65 -0.90 -2.77 12.63
C SER A 65 -0.54 -1.31 12.89
N ARG A 66 -1.10 -0.36 12.13
CA ARG A 66 -0.88 1.07 12.34
C ARG A 66 -1.50 1.54 13.66
N ILE A 67 -2.72 1.08 13.98
CA ILE A 67 -3.40 1.40 15.24
C ILE A 67 -2.63 0.82 16.44
N THR A 68 -2.29 -0.47 16.42
CA THR A 68 -1.55 -1.11 17.53
C THR A 68 -0.14 -0.52 17.69
N GLY A 69 0.55 -0.21 16.60
CA GLY A 69 1.87 0.44 16.64
C GLY A 69 1.81 1.86 17.22
N PHE A 70 0.74 2.60 16.95
CA PHE A 70 0.49 3.91 17.55
C PHE A 70 0.14 3.82 19.04
N VAL A 71 -0.78 2.93 19.43
CA VAL A 71 -1.12 2.66 20.83
C VAL A 71 0.13 2.25 21.62
N ARG A 72 0.98 1.38 21.05
CA ARG A 72 2.27 1.03 21.63
C ARG A 72 3.16 2.26 21.84
N THR A 73 3.32 3.13 20.85
CA THR A 73 4.16 4.34 21.00
C THR A 73 3.63 5.29 22.08
N VAL A 74 2.30 5.46 22.20
CA VAL A 74 1.70 6.23 23.30
C VAL A 74 1.99 5.58 24.66
N LEU A 75 1.86 4.24 24.77
CA LEU A 75 2.19 3.50 26.00
C LEU A 75 3.67 3.56 26.36
N VAL A 76 4.59 3.53 25.39
CA VAL A 76 6.04 3.71 25.61
C VAL A 76 6.28 5.05 26.30
N LEU A 77 5.79 6.16 25.72
CA LEU A 77 5.98 7.48 26.32
C LEU A 77 5.30 7.59 27.70
N ALA A 78 4.05 7.14 27.80
CA ALA A 78 3.26 7.29 29.02
C ALA A 78 3.75 6.45 30.21
N LEU A 79 4.36 5.29 29.98
CA LEU A 79 4.79 4.39 31.06
C LEU A 79 6.26 4.53 31.43
N LEU A 80 7.13 4.86 30.46
CA LEU A 80 8.56 5.05 30.71
C LEU A 80 8.86 6.50 31.13
N GLY A 81 8.11 7.48 30.60
CA GLY A 81 8.45 8.91 30.71
C GLY A 81 9.57 9.31 29.74
N ALA A 82 9.77 10.61 29.54
CA ALA A 82 10.53 11.15 28.41
C ALA A 82 11.99 10.65 28.33
N ALA A 83 12.74 10.69 29.43
CA ALA A 83 14.16 10.32 29.47
C ALA A 83 14.39 8.80 29.23
N VAL A 84 13.61 7.95 29.91
CA VAL A 84 13.68 6.49 29.77
C VAL A 84 13.19 6.06 28.39
N ALA A 85 12.14 6.69 27.86
CA ALA A 85 11.66 6.44 26.51
C ALA A 85 12.71 6.81 25.44
N SER A 86 13.51 7.87 25.63
CA SER A 86 14.61 8.21 24.72
C SER A 86 15.70 7.14 24.72
N SER A 87 16.09 6.65 25.90
CA SER A 87 17.09 5.59 26.04
C SER A 87 16.61 4.27 25.44
N PHE A 88 15.34 3.91 25.67
CA PHE A 88 14.69 2.76 25.04
C PHE A 88 14.58 2.91 23.53
N GLN A 89 14.17 4.08 23.01
CA GLN A 89 14.02 4.33 21.58
C GLN A 89 15.37 4.31 20.84
N ALA A 90 16.42 4.83 21.48
CA ALA A 90 17.80 4.74 20.99
C ALA A 90 18.28 3.29 20.87
N ALA A 91 17.96 2.44 21.86
CA ALA A 91 18.28 1.01 21.82
C ALA A 91 17.40 0.23 20.83
N TYR A 92 16.10 0.55 20.75
CA TYR A 92 15.10 -0.11 19.91
C TYR A 92 15.36 0.05 18.41
N VAL A 93 15.93 1.18 17.99
CA VAL A 93 16.22 1.42 16.57
C VAL A 93 17.44 0.62 16.09
N LEU A 94 18.45 0.40 16.94
CA LEU A 94 19.74 -0.22 16.53
C LEU A 94 19.59 -1.58 15.81
N PRO A 95 18.76 -2.55 16.28
CA PRO A 95 18.58 -3.81 15.56
C PRO A 95 18.03 -3.64 14.16
N ASN A 96 17.14 -2.65 13.97
CA ASN A 96 16.56 -2.34 12.67
C ASN A 96 17.62 -1.71 11.74
N MET A 97 18.43 -0.77 12.24
CA MET A 97 19.51 -0.14 11.47
C MET A 97 20.51 -1.17 10.94
N VAL A 98 20.93 -2.12 11.80
CA VAL A 98 21.84 -3.22 11.41
C VAL A 98 21.17 -4.14 10.40
N ALA A 99 19.93 -4.58 10.65
CA ALA A 99 19.20 -5.45 9.73
C ALA A 99 18.94 -4.79 8.35
N GLU A 100 18.66 -3.49 8.31
CA GLU A 100 18.47 -2.73 7.07
C GLU A 100 19.75 -2.66 6.24
N VAL A 101 20.91 -2.35 6.85
CA VAL A 101 22.20 -2.31 6.14
C VAL A 101 22.61 -3.69 5.65
N VAL A 102 22.44 -4.72 6.48
CA VAL A 102 22.87 -6.10 6.17
C VAL A 102 21.97 -6.76 5.13
N LEU A 103 20.67 -6.45 5.14
CA LEU A 103 19.67 -7.26 4.42
C LEU A 103 18.69 -6.47 3.56
N GLY A 104 18.33 -5.25 3.98
CA GLY A 104 17.35 -4.40 3.31
C GLY A 104 17.71 -4.10 1.85
N ALA A 105 19.01 -4.03 1.55
CA ALA A 105 19.54 -3.78 0.22
C ALA A 105 19.64 -5.03 -0.68
N VAL A 106 19.95 -6.20 -0.11
CA VAL A 106 20.24 -7.41 -0.90
C VAL A 106 18.98 -8.23 -1.18
N LEU A 107 18.06 -8.36 -0.23
CA LEU A 107 16.89 -9.24 -0.42
C LEU A 107 15.78 -8.60 -1.27
N THR A 108 15.42 -7.34 -1.03
CA THR A 108 14.19 -6.78 -1.60
C THR A 108 14.30 -6.52 -3.10
N ALA A 109 15.43 -5.99 -3.57
CA ALA A 109 15.63 -5.63 -4.97
C ALA A 109 16.18 -6.77 -5.85
N ILE A 110 16.95 -7.71 -5.28
CA ILE A 110 17.61 -8.78 -6.03
C ILE A 110 16.90 -10.11 -5.82
N VAL A 111 16.59 -10.46 -4.57
CA VAL A 111 16.04 -11.79 -4.31
C VAL A 111 14.63 -11.93 -4.86
N ILE A 112 13.73 -10.94 -4.79
CA ILE A 112 12.38 -11.11 -5.35
C ILE A 112 12.41 -11.43 -6.87
N PRO A 113 13.06 -10.65 -7.76
CA PRO A 113 13.11 -10.98 -9.18
C PRO A 113 13.85 -12.29 -9.48
N VAL A 114 14.98 -12.55 -8.83
CA VAL A 114 15.77 -13.77 -9.08
C VAL A 114 15.06 -15.01 -8.54
N LEU A 115 14.28 -14.88 -7.45
CA LEU A 115 13.51 -15.98 -6.85
C LEU A 115 12.29 -16.37 -7.68
N VAL A 116 11.58 -15.40 -8.26
CA VAL A 116 10.53 -15.67 -9.26
C VAL A 116 11.13 -16.38 -10.49
N ARG A 117 12.30 -15.92 -10.93
CA ARG A 117 13.03 -16.53 -12.05
C ARG A 117 13.49 -17.97 -11.74
N ALA A 118 14.02 -18.22 -10.54
CA ALA A 118 14.39 -19.54 -10.06
C ALA A 118 13.18 -20.50 -9.97
N GLU A 119 12.03 -20.03 -9.47
CA GLU A 119 10.79 -20.83 -9.45
C GLU A 119 10.33 -21.25 -10.85
N SER A 120 10.56 -20.43 -11.87
CA SER A 120 10.15 -20.71 -13.26
C SER A 120 11.17 -21.46 -14.10
N GLU A 121 12.48 -21.29 -13.85
CA GLU A 121 13.56 -21.87 -14.67
C GLU A 121 14.21 -23.11 -14.06
N ASP A 122 14.25 -23.24 -12.73
CA ASP A 122 14.97 -24.34 -12.07
C ASP A 122 14.09 -25.59 -11.98
N ALA A 123 14.64 -26.75 -12.35
CA ALA A 123 13.92 -28.03 -12.39
C ALA A 123 13.40 -28.53 -11.02
N ASP A 124 13.85 -27.94 -9.91
CA ASP A 124 13.38 -28.20 -8.55
C ASP A 124 12.32 -27.19 -8.05
N GLY A 125 11.87 -26.26 -8.90
CA GLY A 125 10.94 -25.19 -8.55
C GLY A 125 11.56 -24.11 -7.65
N GLY A 126 12.88 -23.92 -7.73
CA GLY A 126 13.65 -22.92 -6.98
C GLY A 126 13.96 -23.31 -5.53
N VAL A 127 13.79 -24.58 -5.15
CA VAL A 127 13.94 -25.04 -3.76
C VAL A 127 15.39 -24.93 -3.26
N GLY A 128 16.36 -25.32 -4.08
CA GLY A 128 17.79 -25.20 -3.79
C GLY A 128 18.22 -23.74 -3.67
N PHE A 129 17.69 -22.86 -4.53
CA PHE A 129 17.94 -21.42 -4.47
C PHE A 129 17.39 -20.79 -3.18
N ILE A 130 16.16 -21.14 -2.78
CA ILE A 130 15.57 -20.72 -1.50
C ILE A 130 16.45 -21.16 -0.32
N ASN A 131 16.92 -22.41 -0.31
CA ASN A 131 17.74 -22.94 0.78
C ASN A 131 19.14 -22.30 0.84
N ARG A 132 19.77 -22.03 -0.30
CA ARG A 132 21.03 -21.26 -0.37
C ARG A 132 20.87 -19.85 0.20
N ILE A 133 19.82 -19.12 -0.20
CA ILE A 133 19.55 -17.78 0.31
C ILE A 133 19.17 -17.79 1.79
N PHE A 134 18.37 -18.76 2.24
CA PHE A 134 18.05 -18.92 3.65
C PHE A 134 19.31 -19.16 4.49
N THR A 135 20.21 -20.02 4.02
CA THR A 135 21.51 -20.28 4.67
C THR A 135 22.37 -19.04 4.71
N LEU A 136 22.55 -18.36 3.57
CA LEU A 136 23.30 -17.11 3.49
C LEU A 136 22.73 -16.03 4.42
N ALA A 137 21.41 -15.86 4.45
CA ALA A 137 20.75 -14.91 5.34
C ALA A 137 20.96 -15.27 6.81
N VAL A 138 20.74 -16.53 7.22
CA VAL A 138 20.99 -16.99 8.61
C VAL A 138 22.45 -16.76 9.01
N THR A 139 23.42 -17.11 8.16
CA THR A 139 24.85 -16.96 8.46
C THR A 139 25.25 -15.49 8.54
N VAL A 140 24.90 -14.66 7.53
CA VAL A 140 25.27 -13.25 7.49
C VAL A 140 24.58 -12.46 8.59
N LEU A 141 23.28 -12.68 8.83
CA LEU A 141 22.57 -12.06 9.95
C LEU A 141 23.08 -12.55 11.30
N GLY A 142 23.43 -13.84 11.43
CA GLY A 142 24.00 -14.40 12.66
C GLY A 142 25.34 -13.75 13.01
N VAL A 143 26.25 -13.68 12.04
CA VAL A 143 27.55 -12.98 12.19
C VAL A 143 27.33 -11.48 12.49
N ALA A 144 26.43 -10.81 11.77
CA ALA A 144 26.11 -9.40 12.03
C ALA A 144 25.48 -9.18 13.41
N THR A 145 24.64 -10.11 13.89
CA THR A 145 24.04 -10.06 15.23
C THR A 145 25.10 -10.20 16.31
N LEU A 146 26.04 -11.14 16.17
CA LEU A 146 27.17 -11.31 17.10
C LEU A 146 28.10 -10.10 17.08
N ALA A 147 28.44 -9.59 15.90
CA ALA A 147 29.26 -8.39 15.74
C ALA A 147 28.59 -7.16 16.36
N ALA A 148 27.28 -6.96 16.14
CA ALA A 148 26.52 -5.85 16.72
C ALA A 148 26.32 -6.00 18.24
N LEU A 149 26.25 -7.23 18.77
CA LEU A 149 26.22 -7.49 20.21
C LEU A 149 27.55 -7.09 20.87
N ILE A 150 28.68 -7.50 20.28
CA ILE A 150 30.03 -7.11 20.76
C ILE A 150 30.23 -5.59 20.63
N ALA A 151 29.78 -5.01 19.52
CA ALA A 151 29.87 -3.58 19.25
C ALA A 151 28.78 -2.74 19.93
N ALA A 152 27.88 -3.32 20.74
CA ALA A 152 26.73 -2.60 21.29
C ALA A 152 27.11 -1.29 22.03
N PRO A 153 28.16 -1.23 22.88
CA PRO A 153 28.61 0.01 23.50
C PRO A 153 29.14 1.05 22.49
N ALA A 154 29.81 0.60 21.42
CA ALA A 154 30.30 1.48 20.36
C ALA A 154 29.14 2.01 19.50
N LEU A 155 28.12 1.20 19.24
CA LEU A 155 26.91 1.58 18.52
C LEU A 155 26.06 2.60 19.31
N THR A 156 25.89 2.41 20.62
CA THR A 156 25.21 3.40 21.48
C THR A 156 26.03 4.68 21.64
N MET A 157 27.35 4.59 21.82
CA MET A 157 28.25 5.75 21.83
C MET A 157 28.18 6.54 20.50
N LEU A 158 28.14 5.86 19.36
CA LEU A 158 28.01 6.49 18.05
C LEU A 158 26.66 7.20 17.88
N ASN A 159 25.57 6.57 18.35
CA ASN A 159 24.20 7.06 18.18
C ASN A 159 23.79 8.16 19.19
N LEU A 160 24.35 8.15 20.42
CA LEU A 160 23.99 9.08 21.49
C LEU A 160 25.11 10.06 21.89
N GLY A 161 26.37 9.75 21.58
CA GLY A 161 27.53 10.50 22.08
C GLY A 161 27.64 10.48 23.60
N ASP A 162 28.13 11.59 24.14
CA ASP A 162 28.10 11.94 25.57
C ASP A 162 26.97 12.97 25.84
N GLY A 163 25.80 12.75 25.23
CA GLY A 163 24.62 13.60 25.37
C GLY A 163 23.89 13.40 26.71
N LYS A 164 22.72 14.05 26.83
CA LYS A 164 21.89 14.01 28.05
C LYS A 164 21.09 12.71 28.20
N VAL A 165 20.81 12.02 27.09
CA VAL A 165 20.12 10.71 27.12
C VAL A 165 21.03 9.65 27.77
N ASN A 166 20.50 8.90 28.74
CA ASN A 166 21.25 7.89 29.48
C ASN A 166 21.75 6.76 28.55
N ARG A 167 23.03 6.86 28.16
CA ARG A 167 23.71 5.91 27.28
C ARG A 167 23.87 4.53 27.92
N ASP A 168 24.09 4.45 29.22
CA ASP A 168 24.34 3.16 29.89
C ASP A 168 23.05 2.32 29.91
N LEU A 169 21.90 2.97 30.16
CA LEU A 169 20.58 2.35 30.05
C LEU A 169 20.29 1.94 28.60
N ALA A 170 20.58 2.80 27.62
CA ALA A 170 20.45 2.45 26.21
C ALA A 170 21.36 1.27 25.82
N THR A 171 22.54 1.13 26.43
CA THR A 171 23.50 0.05 26.15
C THR A 171 23.05 -1.27 26.79
N ALA A 172 22.58 -1.24 28.04
CA ALA A 172 21.97 -2.40 28.70
C ALA A 172 20.75 -2.92 27.91
N LEU A 173 19.87 -2.03 27.46
CA LEU A 173 18.75 -2.38 26.59
C LEU A 173 19.21 -2.87 25.21
N ALA A 174 20.26 -2.28 24.62
CA ALA A 174 20.80 -2.72 23.34
C ALA A 174 21.28 -4.17 23.39
N PHE A 175 21.96 -4.62 24.46
CA PHE A 175 22.35 -6.03 24.61
C PHE A 175 21.15 -6.99 24.57
N LEU A 176 20.02 -6.62 25.17
CA LEU A 176 18.78 -7.44 25.17
C LEU A 176 18.02 -7.38 23.83
N LEU A 177 18.17 -6.29 23.07
CA LEU A 177 17.48 -6.02 21.82
C LEU A 177 18.27 -6.47 20.57
N MET A 178 19.61 -6.53 20.63
CA MET A 178 20.48 -6.96 19.53
C MET A 178 20.10 -8.33 18.92
N PRO A 179 19.70 -9.37 19.68
CA PRO A 179 19.25 -10.63 19.09
C PRO A 179 18.11 -10.48 18.07
N ALA A 180 17.32 -9.40 18.14
CA ALA A 180 16.26 -9.11 17.17
C ALA A 180 16.78 -8.86 15.74
N VAL A 181 18.05 -8.50 15.52
CA VAL A 181 18.66 -8.32 14.18
C VAL A 181 18.39 -9.53 13.28
N LEU A 182 18.67 -10.74 13.80
CA LEU A 182 18.43 -12.00 13.11
C LEU A 182 16.95 -12.19 12.76
N PHE A 183 16.05 -11.89 13.70
CA PHE A 183 14.61 -12.11 13.53
C PHE A 183 13.97 -11.08 12.58
N TYR A 184 14.32 -9.80 12.66
CA TYR A 184 13.90 -8.80 11.67
C TYR A 184 14.29 -9.22 10.25
N GLY A 185 15.54 -9.67 10.09
CA GLY A 185 16.03 -10.13 8.80
C GLY A 185 15.32 -11.39 8.27
N LEU A 186 15.17 -12.41 9.12
CA LEU A 186 14.44 -13.63 8.77
C LEU A 186 12.96 -13.36 8.48
N SER A 187 12.32 -12.46 9.22
CA SER A 187 10.95 -12.01 8.96
C SER A 187 10.84 -11.39 7.56
N ALA A 188 11.77 -10.53 7.15
CA ALA A 188 11.78 -9.93 5.81
C ALA A 188 11.95 -11.00 4.71
N LEU A 189 12.87 -11.95 4.89
CA LEU A 189 13.06 -13.06 3.96
C LEU A 189 11.82 -13.95 3.84
N PHE A 190 11.20 -14.33 4.97
CA PHE A 190 10.00 -15.16 4.97
C PHE A 190 8.81 -14.44 4.34
N ILE A 191 8.65 -13.13 4.54
CA ILE A 191 7.63 -12.32 3.85
C ILE A 191 7.88 -12.32 2.34
N ALA A 192 9.13 -12.15 1.89
CA ALA A 192 9.46 -12.19 0.46
C ALA A 192 9.15 -13.56 -0.18
N ILE A 193 9.54 -14.67 0.47
CA ILE A 193 9.24 -16.03 0.00
C ILE A 193 7.72 -16.28 -0.05
N LEU A 194 6.99 -15.88 1.00
CA LEU A 194 5.54 -16.07 1.06
C LEU A 194 4.80 -15.24 0.00
N ASN A 195 5.18 -13.98 -0.20
CA ASN A 195 4.59 -13.11 -1.21
C ASN A 195 4.79 -13.65 -2.63
N MET A 196 5.99 -14.16 -2.94
CA MET A 196 6.28 -14.84 -4.21
C MET A 196 5.40 -16.09 -4.41
N LYS A 197 5.18 -16.90 -3.36
CA LYS A 197 4.24 -18.04 -3.37
C LYS A 197 2.75 -17.63 -3.27
N GLY A 198 2.40 -16.34 -3.31
CA GLY A 198 1.01 -15.83 -3.22
C GLY A 198 0.39 -15.82 -1.81
N PHE A 199 1.16 -16.16 -0.76
CA PHE A 199 0.71 -16.18 0.64
C PHE A 199 0.89 -14.82 1.33
N PHE A 200 0.17 -13.80 0.88
CA PHE A 200 0.32 -12.42 1.39
C PHE A 200 -0.17 -12.22 2.83
N LYS A 201 -1.20 -12.96 3.28
CA LYS A 201 -1.89 -12.70 4.57
C LYS A 201 -0.97 -12.85 5.80
N PRO A 202 -0.16 -13.92 5.96
CA PRO A 202 0.71 -14.06 7.13
C PRO A 202 1.71 -12.91 7.29
N GLY A 203 2.28 -12.42 6.19
CA GLY A 203 3.20 -11.27 6.21
C GLY A 203 2.54 -9.97 6.66
N ALA A 204 1.27 -9.75 6.28
CA ALA A 204 0.52 -8.57 6.70
C ALA A 204 0.11 -8.60 8.20
N TRP A 205 -0.11 -9.79 8.77
CA TRP A 205 -0.50 -9.96 10.18
C TRP A 205 0.68 -10.07 11.15
N ALA A 206 1.88 -10.44 10.70
CA ALA A 206 3.04 -10.62 11.57
C ALA A 206 3.40 -9.34 12.37
N PRO A 207 3.41 -8.11 11.80
CA PRO A 207 3.65 -6.88 12.56
C PRO A 207 2.56 -6.58 13.62
N VAL A 208 1.33 -7.03 13.40
CA VAL A 208 0.24 -6.90 14.40
C VAL A 208 0.58 -7.71 15.64
N LEU A 209 1.04 -8.95 15.47
CA LEU A 209 1.45 -9.82 16.58
C LEU A 209 2.61 -9.20 17.36
N ASN A 210 3.60 -8.62 16.68
CA ASN A 210 4.71 -7.90 17.31
C ASN A 210 4.22 -6.78 18.23
N ASN A 211 3.36 -5.90 17.69
CA ASN A 211 2.81 -4.78 18.44
C ASN A 211 1.98 -5.24 19.65
N VAL A 212 1.19 -6.32 19.51
CA VAL A 212 0.40 -6.90 20.62
C VAL A 212 1.33 -7.44 21.73
N VAL A 213 2.39 -8.17 21.38
CA VAL A 213 3.37 -8.66 22.37
C VAL A 213 4.09 -7.49 23.06
N GLN A 214 4.45 -6.43 22.33
CA GLN A 214 5.06 -5.23 22.91
C GLN A 214 4.07 -4.47 23.82
N ILE A 215 2.77 -4.41 23.49
CA ILE A 215 1.74 -3.84 24.39
C ILE A 215 1.62 -4.67 25.67
N VAL A 216 1.59 -6.01 25.57
CA VAL A 216 1.58 -6.90 26.75
C VAL A 216 2.84 -6.72 27.60
N THR A 217 4.01 -6.55 26.97
CA THR A 217 5.28 -6.25 27.64
C THR A 217 5.22 -4.94 28.42
N LEU A 218 4.66 -3.89 27.83
CA LEU A 218 4.49 -2.58 28.47
C LEU A 218 3.49 -2.63 29.64
N ILE A 219 2.41 -3.41 29.51
CA ILE A 219 1.48 -3.67 30.62
C ILE A 219 2.17 -4.44 31.75
N ALA A 220 2.97 -5.46 31.44
CA ALA A 220 3.75 -6.21 32.43
C ALA A 220 4.78 -5.31 33.14
N TYR A 221 5.46 -4.42 32.40
CA TYR A 221 6.36 -3.39 32.95
C TYR A 221 5.64 -2.43 33.91
N ALA A 222 4.40 -2.04 33.60
CA ALA A 222 3.60 -1.15 34.45
C ALA A 222 3.14 -1.82 35.76
N VAL A 223 2.82 -3.11 35.72
CA VAL A 223 2.37 -3.90 36.90
C VAL A 223 3.56 -4.41 37.73
N ALA A 224 4.75 -4.55 37.15
CA ALA A 224 5.94 -4.98 37.88
C ALA A 224 6.30 -4.01 39.03
N PRO A 225 6.69 -4.51 40.21
CA PRO A 225 7.11 -3.69 41.34
C PRO A 225 8.48 -3.03 41.12
N GLY A 226 8.76 -1.97 41.89
CA GLY A 226 9.99 -1.17 41.80
C GLY A 226 9.97 -0.10 40.71
N ASP A 227 11.04 0.69 40.61
CA ASP A 227 11.33 1.54 39.46
C ASP A 227 12.58 1.01 38.73
N ILE A 228 12.74 1.39 37.46
CA ILE A 228 13.89 0.97 36.66
C ILE A 228 15.17 1.62 37.17
N SER A 229 16.24 0.84 37.35
CA SER A 229 17.55 1.32 37.76
C SER A 229 18.18 2.24 36.69
N LEU A 230 18.31 3.52 37.05
CA LEU A 230 18.86 4.56 36.16
C LEU A 230 20.36 4.80 36.37
N ASN A 231 20.85 4.71 37.62
CA ASN A 231 22.25 4.85 37.97
C ASN A 231 22.54 4.23 39.36
N PRO A 232 23.40 3.19 39.48
CA PRO A 232 23.95 2.40 38.38
C PRO A 232 22.85 1.60 37.67
N VAL A 233 23.00 1.37 36.36
CA VAL A 233 22.08 0.53 35.58
C VAL A 233 22.38 -0.95 35.88
N SER A 234 21.39 -1.70 36.36
CA SER A 234 21.52 -3.13 36.60
C SER A 234 20.85 -3.93 35.49
N ILE A 235 21.60 -4.75 34.76
CA ILE A 235 21.02 -5.64 33.72
C ILE A 235 20.07 -6.68 34.35
N SER A 236 20.27 -7.03 35.62
CA SER A 236 19.42 -7.95 36.39
C SER A 236 18.12 -7.32 36.89
N ASP A 237 17.88 -6.04 36.60
CA ASP A 237 16.66 -5.32 36.97
C ASP A 237 15.43 -5.92 36.27
N THR A 238 14.42 -6.28 37.08
CA THR A 238 13.18 -6.91 36.59
C THR A 238 12.48 -6.09 35.51
N LYS A 239 12.44 -4.76 35.64
CA LYS A 239 11.78 -3.88 34.66
C LYS A 239 12.60 -3.73 33.38
N LEU A 240 13.93 -3.63 33.50
CA LEU A 240 14.83 -3.62 32.35
C LEU A 240 14.74 -4.94 31.57
N LEU A 241 14.74 -6.09 32.25
CA LEU A 241 14.58 -7.41 31.65
C LEU A 241 13.22 -7.59 30.99
N ILE A 242 12.11 -7.22 31.66
CA ILE A 242 10.76 -7.26 31.04
C ILE A 242 10.75 -6.44 29.75
N LEU A 243 11.24 -5.20 29.79
CA LEU A 243 11.21 -4.29 28.64
C LEU A 243 12.07 -4.79 27.48
N GLY A 244 13.33 -5.18 27.74
CA GLY A 244 14.25 -5.67 26.71
C GLY A 244 13.86 -7.03 26.15
N VAL A 245 13.70 -8.04 27.02
CA VAL A 245 13.39 -9.42 26.60
C VAL A 245 11.99 -9.50 25.99
N GLY A 246 10.98 -8.84 26.58
CA GLY A 246 9.61 -8.83 26.06
C GLY A 246 9.50 -8.17 24.68
N THR A 247 10.26 -7.09 24.44
CA THR A 247 10.34 -6.46 23.11
C THR A 247 10.98 -7.40 22.08
N THR A 248 12.10 -8.05 22.42
CA THR A 248 12.74 -9.06 21.55
C THR A 248 11.82 -10.26 21.28
N LEU A 249 11.07 -10.73 22.28
CA LEU A 249 10.06 -11.77 22.13
C LEU A 249 8.94 -11.37 21.15
N GLY A 250 8.59 -10.08 21.04
CA GLY A 250 7.67 -9.59 20.00
C GLY A 250 8.18 -9.80 18.58
N VAL A 251 9.47 -9.54 18.33
CA VAL A 251 10.12 -9.75 17.02
C VAL A 251 10.31 -11.25 16.73
N ILE A 252 10.60 -12.04 17.77
CA ILE A 252 10.64 -13.51 17.67
C ILE A 252 9.25 -14.04 17.29
N ALA A 253 8.17 -13.57 17.95
CA ALA A 253 6.80 -13.98 17.66
C ALA A 253 6.37 -13.58 16.23
N GLN A 254 6.72 -12.37 15.78
CA GLN A 254 6.54 -11.90 14.40
C GLN A 254 7.18 -12.87 13.39
N THR A 255 8.37 -13.37 13.69
CA THR A 255 9.08 -14.30 12.81
C THR A 255 8.48 -15.70 12.91
N ALA A 256 8.19 -16.17 14.11
CA ALA A 256 7.68 -17.50 14.42
C ALA A 256 6.34 -17.79 13.73
N VAL A 257 5.42 -16.82 13.67
CA VAL A 257 4.11 -16.98 13.02
C VAL A 257 4.20 -17.20 11.50
N LEU A 258 5.34 -16.85 10.88
CA LEU A 258 5.59 -17.08 9.46
C LEU A 258 6.07 -18.51 9.15
N LEU A 259 6.74 -19.20 10.09
CA LEU A 259 7.22 -20.58 9.84
C LEU A 259 6.09 -21.58 9.50
N PRO A 260 4.92 -21.59 10.19
CA PRO A 260 3.78 -22.40 9.79
C PRO A 260 3.27 -22.08 8.38
N ALA A 261 3.32 -20.82 7.95
CA ALA A 261 2.93 -20.43 6.60
C ALA A 261 3.92 -20.93 5.54
N ILE A 262 5.23 -20.81 5.79
CA ILE A 262 6.29 -21.33 4.91
C ILE A 262 6.15 -22.85 4.70
N ARG A 263 5.85 -23.59 5.78
CA ARG A 263 5.59 -25.04 5.69
C ARG A 263 4.33 -25.35 4.88
N ARG A 264 3.27 -24.54 5.01
CA ARG A 264 2.02 -24.69 4.22
C ARG A 264 2.18 -24.32 2.75
N SER A 265 3.10 -23.43 2.40
CA SER A 265 3.42 -23.10 1.00
C SER A 265 4.36 -24.11 0.33
N GLY A 266 4.58 -25.29 0.94
CA GLY A 266 5.42 -26.37 0.40
C GLY A 266 6.92 -26.14 0.49
N VAL A 267 7.37 -25.01 1.05
CA VAL A 267 8.79 -24.64 1.12
C VAL A 267 9.47 -25.37 2.29
N LYS A 268 10.41 -26.25 1.96
CA LYS A 268 11.21 -27.02 2.93
C LYS A 268 12.53 -26.30 3.20
N LEU A 269 12.54 -25.39 4.18
CA LEU A 269 13.76 -24.72 4.65
C LEU A 269 14.79 -25.75 5.14
N LYS A 270 15.96 -25.75 4.52
CA LYS A 270 17.15 -26.52 4.92
C LYS A 270 18.38 -25.63 4.85
N LEU A 271 19.36 -25.89 5.70
CA LEU A 271 20.69 -25.31 5.53
C LEU A 271 21.39 -26.01 4.38
N GLN A 272 21.74 -25.25 3.34
CA GLN A 272 22.38 -25.68 2.11
C GLN A 272 23.41 -24.62 1.71
N TRP A 273 24.68 -24.96 1.81
CA TRP A 273 25.77 -24.07 1.45
C TRP A 273 25.92 -23.93 -0.07
N GLY A 274 26.40 -22.77 -0.50
CA GLY A 274 26.65 -22.44 -1.90
C GLY A 274 26.18 -21.03 -2.25
N LEU A 275 27.04 -20.26 -2.90
CA LEU A 275 26.67 -19.01 -3.56
C LEU A 275 26.22 -19.32 -4.98
N ASP A 276 25.09 -18.76 -5.39
CA ASP A 276 24.59 -18.93 -6.75
C ASP A 276 25.16 -17.83 -7.67
N ASP A 277 25.69 -18.19 -8.84
CA ASP A 277 26.25 -17.23 -9.79
C ASP A 277 25.21 -16.19 -10.26
N ARG A 278 23.91 -16.52 -10.16
CA ARG A 278 22.82 -15.55 -10.38
C ARG A 278 22.96 -14.32 -9.47
N LEU A 279 23.44 -14.45 -8.22
CA LEU A 279 23.64 -13.29 -7.31
C LEU A 279 24.74 -12.34 -7.82
N ARG A 280 25.80 -12.88 -8.44
CA ARG A 280 26.95 -12.08 -8.90
C ARG A 280 26.55 -11.07 -9.98
N LYS A 281 25.57 -11.41 -10.83
CA LYS A 281 25.04 -10.54 -11.89
C LYS A 281 24.39 -9.25 -11.37
N PHE A 282 23.94 -9.23 -10.11
CA PHE A 282 23.31 -8.06 -9.50
C PHE A 282 24.21 -7.30 -8.53
N GLY A 283 25.50 -7.64 -8.43
CA GLY A 283 26.43 -7.05 -7.46
C GLY A 283 26.54 -5.52 -7.53
N ASN A 284 26.48 -4.93 -8.74
CA ASN A 284 26.50 -3.47 -8.91
C ASN A 284 25.22 -2.80 -8.34
N MET A 285 24.05 -3.43 -8.55
CA MET A 285 22.79 -2.94 -7.99
C MET A 285 22.75 -3.14 -6.46
N ALA A 286 23.28 -4.27 -5.96
CA ALA A 286 23.44 -4.52 -4.53
C ALA A 286 24.26 -3.40 -3.87
N LEU A 287 25.40 -3.05 -4.46
CA LEU A 287 26.30 -2.02 -3.95
C LEU A 287 25.62 -0.64 -3.87
N ALA A 288 24.91 -0.24 -4.92
CA ALA A 288 24.17 1.02 -4.94
C ALA A 288 23.14 1.08 -3.80
N ILE A 289 22.37 0.00 -3.58
CA ILE A 289 21.32 -0.02 -2.55
C ILE A 289 21.92 -0.15 -1.14
N VAL A 290 23.04 -0.88 -0.95
CA VAL A 290 23.77 -0.92 0.33
C VAL A 290 24.27 0.49 0.68
N LEU A 291 24.83 1.21 -0.30
CA LEU A 291 25.27 2.60 -0.12
C LEU A 291 24.09 3.53 0.20
N TYR A 292 22.98 3.42 -0.52
CA TYR A 292 21.73 4.15 -0.25
C TYR A 292 21.27 3.97 1.21
N VAL A 293 21.20 2.72 1.69
CA VAL A 293 20.75 2.42 3.06
C VAL A 293 21.78 2.89 4.09
N ALA A 294 23.07 2.66 3.87
CA ALA A 294 24.13 3.11 4.77
C ALA A 294 24.12 4.63 4.96
N VAL A 295 23.89 5.40 3.89
CA VAL A 295 23.74 6.86 3.94
C VAL A 295 22.52 7.27 4.76
N LEU A 296 21.38 6.58 4.62
CA LEU A 296 20.22 6.84 5.49
C LEU A 296 20.54 6.59 6.96
N GLN A 297 21.28 5.52 7.30
CA GLN A 297 21.68 5.26 8.69
C GLN A 297 22.65 6.31 9.23
N VAL A 298 23.65 6.75 8.46
CA VAL A 298 24.53 7.87 8.85
C VAL A 298 23.70 9.12 9.15
N GLY A 299 22.72 9.41 8.30
CA GLY A 299 21.79 10.51 8.51
C GLY A 299 20.90 10.34 9.75
N LEU A 300 20.62 9.12 10.21
CA LEU A 300 19.84 8.85 11.43
C LEU A 300 20.71 8.97 12.68
N ILE A 301 21.95 8.46 12.64
CA ILE A 301 22.95 8.57 13.71
C ILE A 301 23.20 10.04 14.06
N VAL A 302 23.47 10.89 13.06
CA VAL A 302 23.68 12.33 13.30
C VAL A 302 22.47 12.97 13.97
N THR A 303 21.26 12.66 13.47
CA THR A 303 20.01 13.15 14.04
C THR A 303 19.83 12.73 15.50
N TYR A 304 20.04 11.46 15.83
CA TYR A 304 19.90 10.96 17.20
C TYR A 304 20.97 11.53 18.14
N ARG A 305 22.20 11.74 17.65
CA ARG A 305 23.28 12.34 18.43
C ARG A 305 23.01 13.81 18.77
N ILE A 306 22.50 14.59 17.81
CA ILE A 306 22.08 15.98 18.05
C ILE A 306 20.89 16.01 19.02
N ALA A 307 19.86 15.19 18.79
CA ALA A 307 18.70 15.10 19.68
C ALA A 307 19.09 14.70 21.12
N SER A 308 20.02 13.76 21.28
CA SER A 308 20.59 13.31 22.55
C SER A 308 21.34 14.43 23.28
N SER A 309 22.12 15.25 22.56
CA SER A 309 22.84 16.38 23.15
C SER A 309 21.92 17.52 23.62
N ALA A 310 20.78 17.72 22.94
CA ALA A 310 19.83 18.79 23.26
C ALA A 310 19.08 18.53 24.58
N THR A 311 18.28 17.47 24.67
CA THR A 311 17.47 17.15 25.86
C THR A 311 17.39 15.64 26.12
N GLU A 312 17.11 15.25 27.36
CA GLU A 312 16.85 13.85 27.73
C GLU A 312 15.63 13.28 26.97
N ALA A 313 14.68 14.15 26.60
CA ALA A 313 13.50 13.79 25.81
C ALA A 313 13.78 13.72 24.28
N GLY A 314 14.90 14.26 23.81
CA GLY A 314 15.08 14.62 22.41
C GLY A 314 14.93 13.46 21.42
N VAL A 315 15.46 12.28 21.75
CA VAL A 315 15.38 11.09 20.88
C VAL A 315 13.95 10.55 20.80
N SER A 316 13.23 10.45 21.93
CA SER A 316 11.85 9.97 21.94
C SER A 316 10.88 10.97 21.29
N VAL A 317 11.08 12.27 21.54
CA VAL A 317 10.34 13.36 20.88
C VAL A 317 10.57 13.33 19.37
N TYR A 318 11.83 13.27 18.92
CA TYR A 318 12.13 13.23 17.49
C TYR A 318 11.59 11.96 16.82
N ALA A 319 11.73 10.78 17.43
CA ALA A 319 11.18 9.54 16.85
C ALA A 319 9.64 9.60 16.73
N THR A 320 8.97 10.16 17.73
CA THR A 320 7.50 10.21 17.78
C THR A 320 6.92 11.22 16.79
N HIS A 321 7.52 12.41 16.62
CA HIS A 321 7.03 13.36 15.61
C HIS A 321 7.11 12.76 14.19
N TRP A 322 8.19 12.03 13.88
CA TRP A 322 8.34 11.38 12.58
C TRP A 322 7.31 10.28 12.37
N GLN A 323 6.99 9.50 13.40
CA GLN A 323 5.90 8.51 13.36
C GLN A 323 4.53 9.18 13.13
N LEU A 324 4.26 10.35 13.74
CA LEU A 324 3.03 11.11 13.52
C LEU A 324 2.88 11.57 12.07
N LEU A 325 3.94 12.09 11.44
CA LEU A 325 3.94 12.50 10.02
C LEU A 325 3.69 11.33 9.05
N GLN A 326 4.14 10.12 9.42
CA GLN A 326 3.89 8.92 8.62
C GLN A 326 2.42 8.45 8.62
N LEU A 327 1.58 8.89 9.57
CA LEU A 327 0.17 8.50 9.61
C LEU A 327 -0.62 9.09 8.41
N PRO A 328 -0.73 10.42 8.21
CA PRO A 328 -1.43 10.99 7.06
C PRO A 328 -0.74 10.66 5.73
N TYR A 329 0.60 10.63 5.67
CA TYR A 329 1.30 10.17 4.47
C TYR A 329 0.96 8.71 4.12
N GLY A 330 0.93 7.83 5.13
CA GLY A 330 0.65 6.40 4.96
C GLY A 330 -0.79 6.08 4.55
N VAL A 331 -1.74 6.98 4.81
CA VAL A 331 -3.14 6.85 4.39
C VAL A 331 -3.40 7.54 3.05
N LEU A 332 -2.93 8.78 2.87
CA LEU A 332 -3.26 9.58 1.69
C LEU A 332 -2.19 9.42 0.59
N GLY A 333 -0.93 9.72 0.90
CA GLY A 333 0.18 9.69 -0.05
C GLY A 333 0.45 8.30 -0.62
N VAL A 334 0.53 7.27 0.23
CA VAL A 334 0.75 5.88 -0.21
C VAL A 334 -0.42 5.35 -1.05
N THR A 335 -1.67 5.71 -0.72
CA THR A 335 -2.84 5.31 -1.52
C THR A 335 -2.82 5.91 -2.92
N ILE A 336 -2.54 7.22 -3.04
CA ILE A 336 -2.41 7.91 -4.33
C ILE A 336 -1.25 7.29 -5.14
N LEU A 337 -0.10 7.07 -4.50
CA LEU A 337 1.05 6.44 -5.15
C LEU A 337 0.70 5.02 -5.65
N THR A 338 -0.04 4.24 -4.87
CA THR A 338 -0.44 2.86 -5.22
C THR A 338 -1.45 2.82 -6.35
N ALA A 339 -2.38 3.78 -6.41
CA ALA A 339 -3.36 3.89 -7.49
C ALA A 339 -2.73 4.31 -8.83
N ILE A 340 -1.70 5.15 -8.80
CA ILE A 340 -1.06 5.70 -10.01
C ILE A 340 0.11 4.83 -10.49
N MET A 341 0.79 4.10 -9.59
CA MET A 341 1.95 3.25 -9.92
C MET A 341 1.74 2.32 -11.13
N PRO A 342 0.62 1.57 -11.29
CA PRO A 342 0.45 0.67 -12.44
C PRO A 342 0.30 1.38 -13.79
N ARG A 343 -0.05 2.67 -13.80
CA ARG A 343 -0.04 3.50 -15.02
C ARG A 343 1.37 4.03 -15.26
N LEU A 344 1.94 4.68 -14.25
CA LEU A 344 3.26 5.30 -14.31
C LEU A 344 4.36 4.29 -14.70
N SER A 345 4.34 3.08 -14.16
CA SER A 345 5.28 2.01 -14.51
C SER A 345 5.10 1.49 -15.94
N ARG A 346 3.87 1.35 -16.44
CA ARG A 346 3.64 0.93 -17.84
C ARG A 346 4.08 2.00 -18.82
N ASN A 347 3.72 3.25 -18.56
CA ASN A 347 4.06 4.39 -19.42
C ASN A 347 5.59 4.65 -19.41
N ALA A 348 6.25 4.50 -18.26
CA ALA A 348 7.71 4.60 -18.16
C ALA A 348 8.45 3.45 -18.86
N ALA A 349 7.94 2.22 -18.78
CA ALA A 349 8.51 1.06 -19.47
C ALA A 349 8.26 1.06 -21.00
N ALA A 350 7.24 1.79 -21.45
CA ALA A 350 6.95 2.03 -22.87
C ALA A 350 7.66 3.27 -23.46
N ASP A 351 8.54 3.92 -22.69
CA ASP A 351 9.19 5.20 -22.99
C ASP A 351 8.25 6.38 -23.35
N ASP A 352 6.94 6.25 -23.06
CA ASP A 352 5.94 7.31 -23.28
C ASP A 352 6.12 8.47 -22.27
N THR A 353 6.98 9.40 -22.70
CA THR A 353 7.37 10.57 -21.93
C THR A 353 6.20 11.52 -21.66
N HIS A 354 5.20 11.61 -22.56
CA HIS A 354 4.06 12.51 -22.36
C HIS A 354 3.12 11.96 -21.28
N SER A 355 2.72 10.69 -21.42
CA SER A 355 1.83 10.04 -20.44
C SER A 355 2.47 9.93 -19.05
N VAL A 356 3.80 9.75 -18.96
CA VAL A 356 4.55 9.82 -17.69
C VAL A 356 4.46 11.21 -17.04
N VAL A 357 4.57 12.29 -17.83
CA VAL A 357 4.48 13.66 -17.31
C VAL A 357 3.05 14.01 -16.86
N ASP A 358 2.02 13.51 -17.57
CA ASP A 358 0.63 13.67 -17.17
C ASP A 358 0.29 12.90 -15.89
N ASP A 359 0.69 11.62 -15.80
CA ASP A 359 0.53 10.79 -14.59
C ASP A 359 1.26 11.40 -13.39
N LEU A 360 2.49 11.90 -13.58
CA LEU A 360 3.26 12.59 -12.54
C LEU A 360 2.61 13.91 -12.12
N SER A 361 2.01 14.64 -13.07
CA SER A 361 1.28 15.88 -12.79
C SER A 361 0.01 15.61 -11.99
N LEU A 362 -0.76 14.59 -12.35
CA LEU A 362 -1.94 14.13 -11.61
C LEU A 362 -1.56 13.66 -10.20
N ALA A 363 -0.52 12.82 -10.08
CA ALA A 363 -0.01 12.35 -8.79
C ALA A 363 0.39 13.50 -7.86
N THR A 364 1.09 14.49 -8.41
CA THR A 364 1.52 15.67 -7.66
C THR A 364 0.32 16.50 -7.20
N ARG A 365 -0.64 16.81 -8.08
CA ARG A 365 -1.83 17.60 -7.69
C ARG A 365 -2.68 16.89 -6.65
N LEU A 366 -3.00 15.61 -6.84
CA LEU A 366 -3.75 14.80 -5.86
C LEU A 366 -3.04 14.72 -4.50
N THR A 367 -1.72 14.51 -4.51
CA THR A 367 -0.90 14.45 -3.28
C THR A 367 -0.93 15.78 -2.54
N MET A 368 -0.80 16.91 -3.24
CA MET A 368 -0.83 18.23 -2.60
C MET A 368 -2.21 18.58 -2.08
N VAL A 369 -3.27 18.41 -2.88
CA VAL A 369 -4.66 18.66 -2.45
C VAL A 369 -5.05 17.81 -1.24
N SER A 370 -4.50 16.60 -1.11
CA SER A 370 -4.80 15.70 0.02
C SER A 370 -3.95 15.99 1.27
N LEU A 371 -2.63 16.21 1.12
CA LEU A 371 -1.71 16.33 2.26
C LEU A 371 -1.60 17.76 2.80
N VAL A 372 -1.62 18.78 1.95
CA VAL A 372 -1.36 20.17 2.36
C VAL A 372 -2.37 20.70 3.40
N PRO A 373 -3.68 20.40 3.33
CA PRO A 373 -4.63 20.76 4.40
C PRO A 373 -4.27 20.15 5.75
N VAL A 374 -3.82 18.89 5.77
CA VAL A 374 -3.42 18.19 7.01
C VAL A 374 -2.10 18.74 7.55
N ILE A 375 -1.17 19.09 6.67
CA ILE A 375 0.11 19.71 7.02
C ILE A 375 -0.10 21.09 7.64
N ALA A 376 -0.93 21.94 7.01
CA ALA A 376 -1.27 23.24 7.58
C ALA A 376 -1.94 23.10 8.96
N PHE A 377 -2.87 22.15 9.11
CA PHE A 377 -3.45 21.83 10.41
C PHE A 377 -2.40 21.41 11.45
N MET A 378 -1.49 20.50 11.10
CA MET A 378 -0.38 20.08 11.98
C MET A 378 0.58 21.23 12.31
N THR A 379 0.80 22.18 11.39
CA THR A 379 1.65 23.36 11.63
C THR A 379 1.04 24.29 12.67
N PHE A 380 -0.25 24.61 12.61
CA PHE A 380 -0.89 25.52 13.57
C PHE A 380 -1.31 24.84 14.89
N PHE A 381 -1.77 23.59 14.83
CA PHE A 381 -2.30 22.86 16.00
C PHE A 381 -1.36 21.80 16.56
N GLY A 382 -0.09 21.79 16.13
CA GLY A 382 0.94 20.85 16.59
C GLY A 382 0.99 20.66 18.12
N PRO A 383 1.21 21.72 18.92
CA PRO A 383 1.20 21.64 20.38
C PRO A 383 -0.09 21.03 20.97
N ALA A 384 -1.26 21.39 20.42
CA ALA A 384 -2.55 20.83 20.84
C ALA A 384 -2.68 19.33 20.51
N ILE A 385 -2.19 18.89 19.35
CA ILE A 385 -2.07 17.45 19.01
C ILE A 385 -1.16 16.75 20.03
N GLY A 386 -0.01 17.36 20.34
CA GLY A 386 0.96 16.86 21.31
C GLY A 386 0.33 16.61 22.68
N VAL A 387 -0.27 17.64 23.28
CA VAL A 387 -0.92 17.56 24.60
C VAL A 387 -2.12 16.60 24.59
N ALA A 388 -3.02 16.68 23.60
CA ALA A 388 -4.22 15.85 23.59
C ALA A 388 -3.93 14.34 23.40
N VAL A 389 -2.85 13.99 22.69
CA VAL A 389 -2.49 12.60 22.38
C VAL A 389 -1.50 12.01 23.39
N PHE A 390 -0.53 12.77 23.88
CA PHE A 390 0.63 12.23 24.59
C PHE A 390 0.75 12.62 26.06
N ASN A 391 0.00 13.61 26.56
CA ASN A 391 0.00 13.95 28.00
C ASN A 391 -0.69 12.83 28.81
N PHE A 392 0.07 11.78 29.16
CA PHE A 392 -0.39 10.58 29.84
C PHE A 392 0.71 9.99 30.73
N GLY A 393 0.34 9.53 31.93
CA GLY A 393 1.25 8.84 32.84
C GLY A 393 2.47 9.68 33.23
N LYS A 394 3.68 9.15 32.97
CA LYS A 394 4.97 9.79 33.20
C LYS A 394 5.40 10.75 32.07
N PHE A 395 4.56 11.02 31.08
CA PHE A 395 4.82 11.99 30.00
C PHE A 395 3.98 13.26 30.24
N ASP A 396 4.66 14.32 30.65
CA ASP A 396 4.07 15.57 31.14
C ASP A 396 3.53 16.47 30.02
N ALA A 397 2.84 17.55 30.41
CA ALA A 397 2.20 18.48 29.49
C ALA A 397 3.20 19.31 28.68
N ASP A 398 4.36 19.65 29.24
CA ASP A 398 5.35 20.52 28.60
C ASP A 398 6.14 19.73 27.54
N THR A 399 6.61 18.54 27.88
CA THR A 399 7.22 17.60 26.91
C THR A 399 6.22 17.20 25.81
N ALA A 400 4.93 17.03 26.14
CA ALA A 400 3.89 16.76 25.15
C ALA A 400 3.62 17.96 24.23
N SER A 401 3.57 19.18 24.77
CA SER A 401 3.47 20.43 24.01
C SER A 401 4.67 20.61 23.08
N GLN A 402 5.87 20.36 23.58
CA GLN A 402 7.12 20.42 22.82
C GLN A 402 7.19 19.37 21.71
N LEU A 403 6.76 18.11 21.96
CA LEU A 403 6.56 17.12 20.90
C LEU A 403 5.61 17.62 19.80
N GLY A 404 4.54 18.30 20.20
CA GLY A 404 3.64 18.98 19.28
C GLY A 404 4.27 20.17 18.52
N SER A 405 5.17 20.91 19.16
CA SER A 405 5.92 21.99 18.52
C SER A 405 6.93 21.46 17.50
N VAL A 406 7.62 20.37 17.81
CA VAL A 406 8.51 19.64 16.87
C VAL A 406 7.71 19.06 15.69
N LEU A 407 6.49 18.56 15.94
CA LEU A 407 5.56 18.17 14.88
C LEU A 407 5.18 19.35 13.97
N SER A 408 4.88 20.51 14.54
CA SER A 408 4.52 21.74 13.80
C SER A 408 5.64 22.17 12.83
N TRP A 409 6.88 22.24 13.32
CA TRP A 409 8.06 22.57 12.52
C TRP A 409 8.39 21.48 11.49
N GLY A 410 8.24 20.20 11.86
CA GLY A 410 8.47 19.06 10.98
C GLY A 410 7.41 18.88 9.88
N ALA A 411 6.19 19.41 10.05
CA ALA A 411 5.02 19.10 9.21
C ALA A 411 5.26 19.35 7.71
N PHE A 412 5.96 20.42 7.35
CA PHE A 412 6.22 20.75 5.95
C PHE A 412 7.00 19.64 5.21
N THR A 413 7.82 18.85 5.92
CA THR A 413 8.65 17.75 5.38
C THR A 413 7.84 16.78 4.52
N MET A 414 6.56 16.57 4.84
CA MET A 414 5.70 15.65 4.10
C MET A 414 5.52 16.04 2.62
N ILE A 415 5.54 17.34 2.27
CA ILE A 415 5.43 17.83 0.88
C ILE A 415 6.60 17.30 0.03
N PRO A 416 7.87 17.66 0.31
CA PRO A 416 8.98 17.21 -0.50
C PRO A 416 9.29 15.72 -0.30
N TYR A 417 8.99 15.13 0.86
CA TYR A 417 9.10 13.69 1.08
C TYR A 417 8.20 12.89 0.12
N ALA A 418 6.92 13.28 0.00
CA ALA A 418 5.99 12.64 -0.92
C ALA A 418 6.41 12.84 -2.38
N MET A 419 6.85 14.05 -2.76
CA MET A 419 7.38 14.31 -4.11
C MET A 419 8.59 13.43 -4.45
N THR A 420 9.56 13.37 -3.54
CA THR A 420 10.78 12.55 -3.71
C THR A 420 10.42 11.08 -3.89
N LEU A 421 9.48 10.54 -3.10
CA LEU A 421 9.05 9.15 -3.23
C LEU A 421 8.30 8.85 -4.54
N VAL A 422 7.53 9.79 -5.08
CA VAL A 422 6.93 9.64 -6.43
C VAL A 422 8.02 9.64 -7.50
N GLN A 423 8.97 10.58 -7.43
CA GLN A 423 10.09 10.70 -8.38
C GLN A 423 10.98 9.44 -8.41
N LEU A 424 11.30 8.89 -7.23
CA LEU A 424 12.10 7.67 -7.09
C LEU A 424 11.47 6.46 -7.81
N ARG A 425 10.14 6.36 -7.89
CA ARG A 425 9.48 5.28 -8.65
C ARG A 425 9.73 5.34 -10.15
N VAL A 426 9.91 6.54 -10.73
CA VAL A 426 10.21 6.70 -12.15
C VAL A 426 11.62 6.19 -12.48
N PHE A 427 12.60 6.42 -11.58
CA PHE A 427 13.96 5.88 -11.74
C PHE A 427 13.99 4.36 -11.57
N TYR A 428 13.32 3.81 -10.55
CA TYR A 428 13.26 2.36 -10.36
C TYR A 428 12.52 1.63 -11.50
N ALA A 429 11.52 2.26 -12.13
CA ALA A 429 10.84 1.70 -13.30
C ALA A 429 11.74 1.62 -14.56
N ARG A 430 12.89 2.31 -14.57
CA ARG A 430 13.92 2.26 -15.61
C ARG A 430 15.21 1.55 -15.16
N GLU A 431 15.12 0.73 -14.11
CA GLU A 431 16.22 -0.08 -13.57
C GLU A 431 17.47 0.72 -13.10
N ASP A 432 17.35 2.05 -12.93
CA ASP A 432 18.45 2.90 -12.45
C ASP A 432 18.45 2.97 -10.91
N ALA A 433 19.37 2.23 -10.29
CA ALA A 433 19.61 2.24 -8.84
C ALA A 433 20.64 3.32 -8.39
N TRP A 434 21.46 3.84 -9.28
CA TRP A 434 22.52 4.80 -8.93
C TRP A 434 21.98 6.22 -8.79
N THR A 435 21.06 6.65 -9.65
CA THR A 435 20.42 7.97 -9.53
C THR A 435 19.71 8.16 -8.16
N PRO A 436 18.85 7.22 -7.69
CA PRO A 436 18.34 7.20 -6.31
C PRO A 436 19.40 7.33 -5.22
N THR A 437 20.55 6.67 -5.40
CA THR A 437 21.64 6.66 -4.44
C THR A 437 22.30 8.03 -4.33
N TYR A 438 22.62 8.67 -5.46
CA TYR A 438 23.15 10.05 -5.46
C TYR A 438 22.14 11.06 -4.90
N MET A 439 20.84 10.89 -5.17
CA MET A 439 19.80 11.74 -4.56
C MET A 439 19.80 11.64 -3.03
N VAL A 440 19.87 10.42 -2.45
CA VAL A 440 19.90 10.25 -0.99
C VAL A 440 21.20 10.74 -0.35
N ILE A 441 22.34 10.68 -1.05
CA ILE A 441 23.58 11.35 -0.63
C ILE A 441 23.36 12.87 -0.52
N GLY A 442 22.79 13.51 -1.54
CA GLY A 442 22.49 14.95 -1.52
C GLY A 442 21.50 15.34 -0.42
N ILE A 443 20.38 14.62 -0.31
CA ILE A 443 19.37 14.81 0.75
C ILE A 443 20.01 14.70 2.14
N THR A 444 20.85 13.69 2.35
CA THR A 444 21.47 13.44 3.66
C THR A 444 22.55 14.46 3.97
N ALA A 445 23.38 14.86 3.00
CA ALA A 445 24.38 15.90 3.20
C ALA A 445 23.74 17.24 3.61
N VAL A 446 22.67 17.66 2.91
CA VAL A 446 21.92 18.88 3.26
C VAL A 446 21.24 18.74 4.61
N LYS A 447 20.58 17.61 4.89
CA LYS A 447 19.96 17.34 6.20
C LYS A 447 20.99 17.46 7.33
N VAL A 448 22.15 16.80 7.19
CA VAL A 448 23.22 16.80 8.19
C VAL A 448 23.79 18.21 8.39
N ALA A 449 24.13 18.93 7.31
CA ALA A 449 24.62 20.30 7.40
C ALA A 449 23.60 21.23 8.08
N ALA A 450 22.33 21.18 7.67
CA ALA A 450 21.27 21.95 8.31
C ALA A 450 21.09 21.57 9.78
N SER A 451 21.17 20.27 10.12
CA SER A 451 20.98 19.80 11.50
C SER A 451 22.07 20.34 12.44
N TYR A 452 23.33 20.40 11.98
CA TYR A 452 24.44 20.99 12.73
C TYR A 452 24.38 22.52 12.84
N LEU A 453 23.62 23.23 12.00
CA LEU A 453 23.34 24.65 12.21
C LEU A 453 22.42 24.90 13.41
N GLY A 454 21.58 23.93 13.82
CA GLY A 454 20.66 24.09 14.95
C GLY A 454 21.35 24.50 16.25
N PRO A 455 22.33 23.71 16.76
CA PRO A 455 23.12 24.07 17.94
C PRO A 455 24.02 25.31 17.80
N VAL A 456 24.13 25.90 16.60
CA VAL A 456 24.88 27.15 16.35
C VAL A 456 23.95 28.36 16.27
N LEU A 457 22.69 28.15 15.86
CA LEU A 457 21.67 29.19 15.72
C LEU A 457 20.80 29.38 16.97
N PHE A 458 20.73 28.38 17.85
CA PHE A 458 19.84 28.37 19.00
C PHE A 458 20.52 27.87 20.27
N ASP A 459 20.50 28.68 21.33
CA ASP A 459 20.90 28.28 22.69
C ASP A 459 19.81 27.46 23.39
N ASP A 460 18.52 27.65 23.01
CA ASP A 460 17.39 26.89 23.54
C ASP A 460 17.42 25.43 23.06
N PRO A 461 17.58 24.44 23.97
CA PRO A 461 17.58 23.02 23.61
C PRO A 461 16.32 22.58 22.86
N ASP A 462 15.18 23.20 23.15
CA ASP A 462 13.92 22.85 22.52
C ASP A 462 13.77 23.45 21.12
N ALA A 463 14.37 24.61 20.84
CA ALA A 463 14.54 25.14 19.50
C ALA A 463 15.47 24.27 18.65
N ILE A 464 16.55 23.70 19.22
CA ILE A 464 17.44 22.77 18.51
C ILE A 464 16.66 21.56 17.97
N ILE A 465 15.76 20.95 18.76
CA ILE A 465 14.99 19.76 18.32
C ILE A 465 13.93 20.15 17.28
N ARG A 466 13.30 21.32 17.41
CA ARG A 466 12.36 21.87 16.41
C ARG A 466 13.06 22.14 15.06
N TRP A 467 14.26 22.73 15.11
CA TRP A 467 15.12 22.93 13.95
C TRP A 467 15.62 21.61 13.34
N LEU A 468 15.88 20.59 14.16
CA LEU A 468 16.28 19.27 13.69
C LEU A 468 15.18 18.59 12.84
N ALA A 469 13.92 18.73 13.24
CA ALA A 469 12.77 18.30 12.44
C ALA A 469 12.64 19.10 11.13
N LEU A 470 12.84 20.42 11.18
CA LEU A 470 12.85 21.28 9.99
C LEU A 470 13.98 20.89 9.01
N SER A 471 15.17 20.58 9.53
CA SER A 471 16.37 20.20 8.76
C SER A 471 16.18 18.92 7.94
N ASN A 472 15.41 17.96 8.46
CA ASN A 472 14.99 16.77 7.72
C ASN A 472 14.14 17.15 6.50
N GLY A 473 13.20 18.09 6.67
CA GLY A 473 12.41 18.66 5.58
C GLY A 473 13.23 19.42 4.53
N LEU A 474 14.25 20.16 4.95
CA LEU A 474 15.16 20.87 4.04
C LEU A 474 15.97 19.89 3.17
N GLY A 475 16.46 18.80 3.77
CA GLY A 475 17.11 17.71 3.03
C GLY A 475 16.21 17.12 1.95
N TYR A 476 14.97 16.75 2.31
CA TYR A 476 14.00 16.26 1.32
C TYR A 476 13.59 17.32 0.29
N LEU A 477 13.54 18.61 0.65
CA LEU A 477 13.23 19.70 -0.28
C LEU A 477 14.28 19.79 -1.40
N VAL A 478 15.57 19.71 -1.05
CA VAL A 478 16.64 19.59 -2.05
C VAL A 478 16.46 18.30 -2.87
N GLY A 479 16.11 17.19 -2.24
CA GLY A 479 15.76 15.94 -2.93
C GLY A 479 14.67 16.10 -4.00
N ALA A 480 13.57 16.74 -3.66
CA ALA A 480 12.43 16.96 -4.55
C ALA A 480 12.77 17.93 -5.71
N VAL A 481 13.58 18.95 -5.44
CA VAL A 481 14.07 19.92 -6.44
C VAL A 481 15.07 19.26 -7.40
N VAL A 482 16.09 18.59 -6.87
CA VAL A 482 17.09 17.84 -7.64
C VAL A 482 16.42 16.75 -8.47
N GLY A 483 15.54 15.96 -7.86
CA GLY A 483 14.74 14.94 -8.56
C GLY A 483 13.88 15.53 -9.67
N HIS A 484 13.25 16.70 -9.46
CA HIS A 484 12.50 17.37 -10.53
C HIS A 484 13.41 17.77 -11.71
N TYR A 485 14.60 18.31 -11.45
CA TYR A 485 15.56 18.64 -12.51
C TYR A 485 16.09 17.41 -13.25
N LEU A 486 16.41 16.31 -12.55
CA LEU A 486 16.85 15.06 -13.18
C LEU A 486 15.73 14.39 -13.99
N LEU A 487 14.48 14.39 -13.51
CA LEU A 487 13.35 13.93 -14.33
C LEU A 487 13.18 14.82 -15.56
N ARG A 488 13.23 16.15 -15.40
CA ARG A 488 13.03 17.07 -16.52
C ARG A 488 14.08 16.95 -17.61
N SER A 489 15.36 16.70 -17.27
CA SER A 489 16.41 16.48 -18.27
C SER A 489 16.27 15.13 -18.98
N ARG A 490 15.83 14.08 -18.28
CA ARG A 490 15.55 12.75 -18.87
C ARG A 490 14.26 12.70 -19.69
N LEU A 491 13.25 13.51 -19.35
CA LEU A 491 11.93 13.57 -20.00
C LEU A 491 11.81 14.72 -21.03
N GLY A 492 12.92 15.07 -21.70
CA GLY A 492 12.92 16.00 -22.84
C GLY A 492 12.45 17.43 -22.54
N GLY A 493 12.45 17.87 -21.28
CA GLY A 493 12.05 19.22 -20.90
C GLY A 493 10.54 19.49 -20.86
N ALA A 494 9.70 18.47 -21.06
CA ALA A 494 8.24 18.58 -21.01
C ALA A 494 7.76 19.21 -19.68
N ARG A 495 6.80 20.15 -19.79
CA ARG A 495 6.33 20.96 -18.64
C ARG A 495 5.07 20.37 -18.03
N MET A 496 5.08 20.19 -16.71
CA MET A 496 3.91 19.85 -15.91
C MET A 496 2.93 21.04 -15.89
N THR A 497 1.98 21.08 -16.83
CA THR A 497 1.01 22.18 -16.96
C THR A 497 0.04 22.21 -15.77
N ASN A 498 -0.37 23.41 -15.36
CA ASN A 498 -1.36 23.68 -14.30
C ASN A 498 -1.06 23.17 -12.86
N VAL A 499 0.06 22.45 -12.64
CA VAL A 499 0.45 21.97 -11.31
C VAL A 499 0.75 23.13 -10.37
N GLY A 500 1.60 24.08 -10.79
CA GLY A 500 2.00 25.22 -9.94
C GLY A 500 0.82 26.03 -9.40
N ARG A 501 -0.19 26.33 -10.23
CA ARG A 501 -1.42 27.03 -9.80
C ARG A 501 -2.17 26.23 -8.73
N THR A 502 -2.38 24.94 -8.95
CA THR A 502 -3.08 24.06 -8.00
C THR A 502 -2.34 23.99 -6.67
N VAL A 503 -1.01 23.82 -6.70
CA VAL A 503 -0.18 23.74 -5.50
C VAL A 503 -0.18 25.06 -4.71
N ILE A 504 0.03 26.20 -5.38
CA ILE A 504 0.04 27.52 -4.73
C ILE A 504 -1.31 27.82 -4.07
N TRP A 505 -2.43 27.65 -4.78
CA TRP A 505 -3.76 27.86 -4.19
C TRP A 505 -4.05 26.90 -3.05
N THR A 506 -3.62 25.63 -3.15
CA THR A 506 -3.80 24.67 -2.05
C THR A 506 -3.05 25.12 -0.79
N ILE A 507 -1.77 25.52 -0.93
CA ILE A 507 -0.95 26.00 0.17
C ILE A 507 -1.54 27.27 0.79
N VAL A 508 -1.80 28.29 -0.03
CA VAL A 508 -2.32 29.59 0.44
C VAL A 508 -3.65 29.42 1.18
N VAL A 509 -4.59 28.65 0.62
CA VAL A 509 -5.91 28.43 1.25
C VAL A 509 -5.79 27.60 2.52
N SER A 510 -4.99 26.54 2.53
CA SER A 510 -4.82 25.68 3.71
C SER A 510 -4.17 26.42 4.87
N VAL A 511 -3.13 27.21 4.58
CA VAL A 511 -2.45 28.07 5.57
C VAL A 511 -3.40 29.17 6.06
N ALA A 512 -4.10 29.88 5.17
CA ALA A 512 -5.03 30.95 5.57
C ALA A 512 -6.20 30.42 6.40
N CYS A 513 -6.82 29.30 6.02
CA CYS A 513 -7.91 28.69 6.77
C CYS A 513 -7.44 28.14 8.13
N SER A 514 -6.28 27.46 8.20
CA SER A 514 -5.74 26.96 9.47
C SER A 514 -5.33 28.10 10.40
N ALA A 515 -4.69 29.15 9.88
CA ALA A 515 -4.31 30.34 10.64
C ALA A 515 -5.54 31.09 11.17
N LEU A 516 -6.60 31.23 10.36
CA LEU A 516 -7.85 31.87 10.78
C LEU A 516 -8.54 31.07 11.90
N VAL A 517 -8.67 29.75 11.75
CA VAL A 517 -9.29 28.91 12.78
C VAL A 517 -8.45 28.88 14.06
N TRP A 518 -7.12 28.91 13.94
CA TRP A 518 -6.21 29.04 15.08
C TRP A 518 -6.38 30.38 15.81
N ALA A 519 -6.34 31.51 15.08
CA ALA A 519 -6.54 32.84 15.66
C ALA A 519 -7.92 32.99 16.33
N LEU A 520 -8.97 32.44 15.72
CA LEU A 520 -10.32 32.42 16.32
C LEU A 520 -10.38 31.55 17.58
N ALA A 521 -9.71 30.39 17.60
CA ALA A 521 -9.63 29.53 18.79
C ALA A 521 -8.87 30.21 19.95
N GLU A 522 -7.85 31.01 19.62
CA GLU A 522 -7.08 31.79 20.59
C GLU A 522 -7.92 32.92 21.19
N VAL A 523 -8.56 33.74 20.35
CA VAL A 523 -9.38 34.90 20.76
C VAL A 523 -10.64 34.48 21.51
N SER A 524 -11.29 33.39 21.10
CA SER A 524 -12.49 32.87 21.79
C SER A 524 -12.18 32.15 23.11
N GLY A 525 -10.90 31.94 23.44
CA GLY A 525 -10.50 31.14 24.60
C GLY A 525 -10.84 29.65 24.47
N LEU A 526 -11.13 29.16 23.26
CA LEU A 526 -11.55 27.77 23.02
C LEU A 526 -10.46 26.76 23.43
N HIS A 527 -9.19 27.17 23.41
CA HIS A 527 -8.06 26.40 23.97
C HIS A 527 -8.27 26.06 25.45
N ARG A 528 -9.02 26.86 26.22
CA ARG A 528 -9.30 26.62 27.65
C ARG A 528 -10.19 25.41 27.89
N LEU A 529 -10.90 24.87 26.90
CA LEU A 529 -11.51 23.53 27.07
C LEU A 529 -10.45 22.49 27.46
N SER A 530 -9.22 22.61 26.95
CA SER A 530 -8.11 21.71 27.30
C SER A 530 -7.62 21.85 28.74
N THR A 531 -7.79 23.02 29.38
CA THR A 531 -7.46 23.23 30.80
C THR A 531 -8.63 22.86 31.70
N ASP A 532 -9.83 23.32 31.34
CA ASP A 532 -10.99 23.34 32.23
C ASP A 532 -11.69 21.97 32.32
N HIS A 533 -11.63 21.18 31.23
CA HIS A 533 -12.24 19.85 31.13
C HIS A 533 -11.19 18.73 30.97
N GLY A 534 -9.93 19.04 31.25
CA GLY A 534 -8.79 18.13 31.13
C GLY A 534 -8.74 17.39 29.78
N LYS A 535 -8.53 16.08 29.83
CA LYS A 535 -8.30 15.26 28.62
C LYS A 535 -9.53 15.12 27.71
N ILE A 536 -10.74 15.11 28.26
CA ILE A 536 -11.95 15.07 27.45
C ILE A 536 -12.09 16.41 26.71
N GLY A 537 -11.80 17.52 27.40
CA GLY A 537 -11.71 18.84 26.81
C GLY A 537 -10.65 18.97 25.72
N SER A 538 -9.43 18.47 25.93
CA SER A 538 -8.35 18.56 24.94
C SER A 538 -8.64 17.73 23.67
N LEU A 539 -9.23 16.54 23.81
CA LEU A 539 -9.67 15.72 22.68
C LEU A 539 -10.87 16.33 21.95
N ALA A 540 -11.85 16.88 22.68
CA ALA A 540 -13.01 17.55 22.08
C ALA A 540 -12.60 18.83 21.35
N TYR A 541 -11.71 19.63 21.94
CA TYR A 541 -11.09 20.80 21.32
C TYR A 541 -10.38 20.40 20.02
N LEU A 542 -9.46 19.42 20.08
CA LEU A 542 -8.69 18.97 18.92
C LEU A 542 -9.60 18.47 17.79
N LEU A 543 -10.62 17.67 18.11
CA LEU A 543 -11.59 17.17 17.13
C LEU A 543 -12.38 18.31 16.47
N LEU A 544 -12.85 19.28 17.26
CA LEU A 544 -13.58 20.43 16.78
C LEU A 544 -12.73 21.29 15.84
N VAL A 545 -11.52 21.68 16.23
CA VAL A 545 -10.64 22.48 15.37
C VAL A 545 -10.15 21.72 14.14
N ALA A 546 -9.97 20.40 14.22
CA ALA A 546 -9.66 19.57 13.05
C ALA A 546 -10.81 19.56 12.04
N VAL A 547 -12.04 19.30 12.50
CA VAL A 547 -13.23 19.29 11.64
C VAL A 547 -13.47 20.66 11.01
N VAL A 548 -13.37 21.74 11.79
CA VAL A 548 -13.58 23.11 11.30
C VAL A 548 -12.47 23.53 10.33
N SER A 549 -11.19 23.35 10.67
CA SER A 549 -10.07 23.76 9.82
C SER A 549 -10.03 22.98 8.49
N ILE A 550 -10.13 21.65 8.55
CA ILE A 550 -10.09 20.81 7.36
C ILE A 550 -11.36 21.01 6.51
N GLY A 551 -12.54 21.08 7.15
CA GLY A 551 -13.82 21.32 6.48
C GLY A 551 -13.87 22.67 5.77
N LEU A 552 -13.44 23.75 6.45
CA LEU A 552 -13.35 25.09 5.87
C LEU A 552 -12.37 25.11 4.69
N THR A 553 -11.19 24.50 4.84
CA THR A 553 -10.18 24.41 3.78
C THR A 553 -10.76 23.76 2.52
N TYR A 554 -11.37 22.57 2.62
CA TYR A 554 -11.96 21.89 1.47
C TYR A 554 -13.16 22.65 0.88
N THR A 555 -13.94 23.36 1.71
CA THR A 555 -15.04 24.22 1.24
C THR A 555 -14.50 25.36 0.38
N VAL A 556 -13.49 26.09 0.86
CA VAL A 556 -12.87 27.22 0.11
C VAL A 556 -12.17 26.72 -1.16
N LEU A 557 -11.45 25.59 -1.11
CA LEU A 557 -10.83 24.97 -2.30
C LEU A 557 -11.87 24.56 -3.36
N THR A 558 -13.05 24.10 -2.93
CA THR A 558 -14.17 23.77 -3.82
C THR A 558 -14.78 25.04 -4.43
N LEU A 559 -14.98 26.11 -3.64
CA LEU A 559 -15.48 27.40 -4.12
C LEU A 559 -14.55 28.06 -5.14
N LEU A 560 -13.23 27.97 -4.91
CA LEU A 560 -12.20 28.44 -5.84
C LEU A 560 -12.02 27.55 -7.08
N ARG A 561 -12.81 26.47 -7.20
CA ARG A 561 -12.78 25.49 -8.29
C ARG A 561 -11.37 24.95 -8.57
N VAL A 562 -10.61 24.71 -7.50
CA VAL A 562 -9.26 24.14 -7.62
C VAL A 562 -9.39 22.73 -8.25
N PRO A 563 -8.61 22.40 -9.30
CA PRO A 563 -8.68 21.09 -9.95
C PRO A 563 -8.47 19.94 -8.96
N ASP A 564 -9.04 18.78 -9.31
CA ASP A 564 -8.91 17.51 -8.57
C ASP A 564 -9.50 17.48 -7.14
N VAL A 565 -9.90 18.62 -6.54
CA VAL A 565 -10.59 18.68 -5.24
C VAL A 565 -11.87 17.84 -5.24
N LEU A 566 -12.64 17.89 -6.33
CA LEU A 566 -13.85 17.08 -6.49
C LEU A 566 -13.54 15.57 -6.45
N ALA A 567 -12.39 15.13 -6.99
CA ALA A 567 -12.00 13.72 -6.93
C ALA A 567 -11.70 13.29 -5.48
N VAL A 568 -11.04 14.15 -4.69
CA VAL A 568 -10.81 13.92 -3.25
C VAL A 568 -12.12 13.92 -2.47
N VAL A 569 -13.01 14.90 -2.70
CA VAL A 569 -14.33 14.97 -2.04
C VAL A 569 -15.21 13.77 -2.38
N VAL A 570 -15.22 13.32 -3.65
CA VAL A 570 -15.94 12.10 -4.06
C VAL A 570 -15.34 10.85 -3.42
N ALA A 571 -14.01 10.73 -3.34
CA ALA A 571 -13.35 9.61 -2.67
C ALA A 571 -13.66 9.58 -1.16
N VAL A 572 -13.65 10.74 -0.48
CA VAL A 572 -14.03 10.86 0.93
C VAL A 572 -15.51 10.53 1.14
N ARG A 573 -16.41 11.08 0.32
CA ARG A 573 -17.85 10.74 0.34
C ARG A 573 -18.11 9.26 0.07
N ARG A 574 -17.32 8.63 -0.78
CA ARG A 574 -17.37 7.19 -1.07
C ARG A 574 -16.99 6.35 0.17
N VAL A 575 -15.96 6.77 0.91
CA VAL A 575 -15.58 6.12 2.20
C VAL A 575 -16.63 6.37 3.29
N ILE A 576 -17.12 7.60 3.45
CA ILE A 576 -18.16 7.93 4.44
C ILE A 576 -19.50 7.25 4.10
N GLY A 577 -19.84 7.15 2.81
CA GLY A 577 -21.04 6.48 2.28
C GLY A 577 -21.16 5.00 2.69
N ARG A 578 -20.05 4.34 3.02
CA ARG A 578 -20.02 3.01 3.61
C ARG A 578 -20.73 2.94 4.98
N PHE A 579 -20.63 4.01 5.76
CA PHE A 579 -21.19 4.13 7.10
C PHE A 579 -22.49 4.94 7.11
N ILE A 580 -22.58 6.00 6.30
CA ILE A 580 -23.73 6.92 6.22
C ILE A 580 -24.21 7.01 4.75
N PRO A 581 -25.23 6.21 4.34
CA PRO A 581 -25.65 6.11 2.94
C PRO A 581 -26.06 7.44 2.29
N ALA A 582 -26.62 8.38 3.06
CA ALA A 582 -27.05 9.68 2.57
C ALA A 582 -25.89 10.58 2.07
N VAL A 583 -24.63 10.22 2.35
CA VAL A 583 -23.43 10.98 1.96
C VAL A 583 -22.73 10.35 0.75
N ALA A 584 -23.18 9.18 0.27
CA ALA A 584 -22.59 8.51 -0.89
C ALA A 584 -22.65 9.42 -2.15
N PRO A 585 -21.62 9.40 -3.00
CA PRO A 585 -21.65 10.16 -4.26
C PRO A 585 -22.75 9.63 -5.16
N ALA A 586 -23.37 10.50 -5.96
CA ALA A 586 -24.39 10.10 -6.93
C ALA A 586 -23.87 9.00 -7.89
N PRO A 587 -24.75 8.12 -8.41
CA PRO A 587 -24.36 7.16 -9.44
C PRO A 587 -23.85 7.91 -10.68
N GLU A 588 -22.86 7.31 -11.37
CA GLU A 588 -22.44 7.84 -12.66
C GLU A 588 -23.59 7.66 -13.65
N PRO A 589 -23.98 8.71 -14.40
CA PRO A 589 -25.09 8.62 -15.35
C PRO A 589 -24.78 7.50 -16.33
N ALA A 590 -25.69 6.53 -16.43
CA ALA A 590 -25.55 5.45 -17.40
C ALA A 590 -25.48 6.09 -18.80
N THR A 591 -24.47 5.73 -19.59
CA THR A 591 -24.39 6.10 -21.01
C THR A 591 -25.70 5.71 -21.68
N ASP A 592 -26.28 6.58 -22.53
CA ASP A 592 -27.71 6.52 -22.90
C ASP A 592 -28.19 5.20 -23.56
N GLY A 593 -27.28 4.32 -23.99
CA GLY A 593 -27.59 2.96 -24.48
C GLY A 593 -27.57 1.84 -23.44
N ALA A 594 -27.27 2.13 -22.16
CA ALA A 594 -27.04 1.11 -21.11
C ALA A 594 -28.15 1.02 -20.05
N ALA A 595 -29.08 1.98 -19.99
CA ALA A 595 -30.16 2.00 -18.98
C ALA A 595 -31.18 0.85 -19.18
N THR A 596 -31.47 0.53 -20.44
CA THR A 596 -32.32 -0.59 -20.86
C THR A 596 -31.72 -1.30 -22.06
N MET A 597 -31.30 -2.55 -21.89
CA MET A 597 -30.83 -3.40 -22.99
C MET A 597 -31.90 -4.46 -23.30
N THR A 598 -32.46 -4.41 -24.51
CA THR A 598 -33.35 -5.47 -25.00
C THR A 598 -32.49 -6.63 -25.51
N VAL A 599 -32.33 -7.67 -24.69
CA VAL A 599 -31.55 -8.85 -25.07
C VAL A 599 -32.45 -9.84 -25.80
N GLN A 600 -32.13 -10.12 -27.06
CA GLN A 600 -32.82 -11.14 -27.85
C GLN A 600 -32.14 -12.50 -27.63
N PHE A 601 -32.80 -13.42 -26.94
CA PHE A 601 -32.24 -14.73 -26.65
C PHE A 601 -32.26 -15.64 -27.89
N PRO A 602 -31.21 -16.48 -28.12
CA PRO A 602 -31.23 -17.47 -29.19
C PRO A 602 -32.37 -18.47 -28.99
N ARG A 603 -33.02 -18.89 -30.08
CA ARG A 603 -34.05 -19.95 -30.04
C ARG A 603 -33.41 -21.26 -29.55
N ILE A 604 -33.90 -21.77 -28.43
CA ILE A 604 -33.58 -23.13 -27.97
C ILE A 604 -34.70 -24.04 -28.47
N SER A 605 -34.37 -24.87 -29.47
CA SER A 605 -35.30 -25.70 -30.26
C SER A 605 -36.21 -24.94 -31.24
N GLY A 606 -36.78 -25.68 -32.19
CA GLY A 606 -37.45 -25.13 -33.37
C GLY A 606 -38.96 -24.92 -33.27
N ASP A 607 -39.59 -25.21 -32.12
CA ASP A 607 -41.04 -25.42 -32.02
C ASP A 607 -41.78 -24.49 -31.02
N GLU A 608 -41.08 -23.50 -30.43
CA GLU A 608 -41.73 -22.42 -29.66
C GLU A 608 -41.75 -21.11 -30.45
N SER A 609 -42.95 -20.57 -30.67
CA SER A 609 -43.23 -19.50 -31.65
C SER A 609 -43.40 -18.09 -31.06
N VAL A 610 -43.10 -17.90 -29.77
CA VAL A 610 -43.16 -16.58 -29.10
C VAL A 610 -41.77 -15.95 -28.92
N PRO A 611 -41.54 -14.71 -29.38
CA PRO A 611 -40.28 -14.01 -29.14
C PRO A 611 -40.16 -13.60 -27.67
N TYR A 612 -39.30 -14.28 -26.91
CA TYR A 612 -39.01 -13.93 -25.52
C TYR A 612 -38.12 -12.68 -25.44
N SER A 613 -38.72 -11.49 -25.55
CA SER A 613 -38.05 -10.21 -25.33
C SER A 613 -38.16 -9.79 -23.87
N GLY A 614 -37.14 -10.11 -23.07
CA GLY A 614 -36.99 -9.54 -21.73
C GLY A 614 -36.43 -8.12 -21.78
N GLN A 615 -37.06 -7.17 -21.09
CA GLN A 615 -36.37 -5.92 -20.78
C GLN A 615 -35.43 -6.15 -19.59
N VAL A 616 -34.17 -5.74 -19.76
CA VAL A 616 -33.17 -5.72 -18.70
C VAL A 616 -32.98 -4.28 -18.26
N GLU A 617 -33.49 -3.95 -17.08
CA GLU A 617 -33.27 -2.67 -16.43
C GLU A 617 -31.96 -2.73 -15.63
N VAL A 618 -31.04 -1.80 -15.87
CA VAL A 618 -29.74 -1.78 -15.18
C VAL A 618 -29.81 -0.86 -13.96
N ILE A 619 -30.17 -1.44 -12.81
CA ILE A 619 -30.25 -0.70 -11.55
C ILE A 619 -28.85 -0.60 -10.93
N GLN A 620 -28.33 0.62 -10.81
CA GLN A 620 -27.11 0.86 -10.06
C GLN A 620 -27.39 0.90 -8.54
N ARG A 621 -26.62 0.14 -7.75
CA ARG A 621 -26.68 0.16 -6.28
C ARG A 621 -25.28 0.34 -5.69
N PHE A 622 -25.16 1.21 -4.68
CA PHE A 622 -23.90 1.46 -3.98
C PHE A 622 -23.57 0.29 -3.04
N ASP A 623 -22.55 -0.49 -3.36
CA ASP A 623 -22.05 -1.57 -2.50
C ASP A 623 -21.16 -1.00 -1.39
N ARG A 624 -21.50 -1.29 -0.13
CA ARG A 624 -20.74 -0.88 1.06
C ARG A 624 -19.44 -1.68 1.24
N GLY A 625 -19.31 -2.85 0.62
CA GLY A 625 -18.12 -3.70 0.70
C GLY A 625 -16.96 -3.12 -0.12
N THR A 626 -17.21 -2.90 -1.40
CA THR A 626 -16.26 -2.33 -2.37
C THR A 626 -16.26 -0.80 -2.39
N SER A 627 -17.27 -0.15 -1.82
CA SER A 627 -17.53 1.29 -1.93
C SER A 627 -17.70 1.77 -3.39
N SER A 628 -18.18 0.92 -4.29
CA SER A 628 -18.46 1.29 -5.68
C SER A 628 -19.95 1.21 -5.99
N TRP A 629 -20.39 1.96 -7.01
CA TRP A 629 -21.67 1.70 -7.65
C TRP A 629 -21.51 0.42 -8.49
N GLN A 630 -22.32 -0.59 -8.18
CA GLN A 630 -22.41 -1.80 -8.99
C GLN A 630 -23.71 -1.77 -9.79
N ALA A 631 -23.59 -2.05 -11.08
CA ALA A 631 -24.71 -2.21 -11.99
C ALA A 631 -25.29 -3.62 -11.84
N TYR A 632 -26.57 -3.72 -11.51
CA TYR A 632 -27.30 -4.98 -11.45
C TYR A 632 -28.37 -5.00 -12.54
N SER A 633 -28.30 -6.00 -13.42
CA SER A 633 -29.35 -6.30 -14.38
C SER A 633 -30.55 -6.91 -13.66
N VAL A 634 -31.70 -6.23 -13.70
CA VAL A 634 -32.99 -6.77 -13.27
C VAL A 634 -33.79 -7.10 -14.52
N THR A 635 -34.08 -8.39 -14.71
CA THR A 635 -34.96 -8.88 -15.77
C THR A 635 -36.42 -8.70 -15.37
N SER A 636 -37.16 -7.83 -16.05
CA SER A 636 -38.62 -7.86 -15.97
C SER A 636 -39.13 -9.04 -16.81
N GLY A 637 -39.59 -10.11 -16.15
CA GLY A 637 -40.08 -11.31 -16.83
C GLY A 637 -41.34 -11.04 -17.66
N GLY A 638 -41.17 -10.93 -18.97
CA GLY A 638 -42.26 -10.78 -19.94
C GLY A 638 -42.95 -12.11 -20.23
N ALA A 639 -43.81 -12.56 -19.33
CA ALA A 639 -44.82 -13.58 -19.62
C ALA A 639 -46.19 -13.06 -19.16
N ALA A 640 -47.19 -13.15 -20.02
CA ALA A 640 -48.53 -12.70 -19.68
C ALA A 640 -49.09 -13.53 -18.52
N GLY A 641 -49.25 -12.91 -17.35
CA GLY A 641 -50.00 -13.48 -16.22
C GLY A 641 -49.22 -14.41 -15.28
N MET A 642 -48.13 -13.95 -14.65
CA MET A 642 -47.88 -14.29 -13.24
C MET A 642 -47.17 -13.16 -12.50
N GLY A 643 -47.57 -12.91 -11.26
CA GLY A 643 -47.22 -11.69 -10.51
C GLY A 643 -45.76 -11.59 -10.08
N VAL A 644 -45.24 -10.36 -10.10
CA VAL A 644 -43.88 -10.02 -9.63
C VAL A 644 -43.72 -10.37 -8.15
N ARG A 645 -42.89 -11.38 -7.85
CA ARG A 645 -42.34 -11.58 -6.49
C ARG A 645 -41.00 -10.87 -6.40
N GLN A 646 -40.96 -9.76 -5.65
CA GLN A 646 -39.70 -9.15 -5.22
C GLN A 646 -38.90 -10.17 -4.39
N PRO A 647 -37.57 -10.29 -4.59
CA PRO A 647 -36.74 -11.14 -3.74
C PRO A 647 -36.71 -10.59 -2.31
N GLN A 648 -37.27 -11.31 -1.36
CA GLN A 648 -37.10 -10.99 0.06
C GLN A 648 -35.66 -11.31 0.50
N ASP A 649 -34.91 -10.25 0.78
CA ASP A 649 -33.88 -10.18 1.82
C ASP A 649 -33.01 -11.44 2.01
N LEU A 650 -31.99 -11.62 1.17
CA LEU A 650 -30.89 -12.56 1.40
C LEU A 650 -30.04 -12.11 2.60
N ARG A 651 -30.55 -12.31 3.81
CA ARG A 651 -29.88 -11.96 5.05
C ARG A 651 -28.70 -12.91 5.33
N TYR A 652 -27.55 -12.27 5.49
CA TYR A 652 -26.24 -12.84 5.81
C TYR A 652 -26.31 -13.88 6.94
N ARG A 653 -26.04 -15.16 6.64
CA ARG A 653 -26.06 -16.24 7.64
C ARG A 653 -24.83 -16.14 8.56
N ARG A 654 -24.99 -15.46 9.70
CA ARG A 654 -23.94 -15.29 10.72
C ARG A 654 -23.55 -16.66 11.30
N ARG A 655 -22.24 -16.93 11.36
CA ARG A 655 -21.67 -18.17 11.91
C ARG A 655 -21.69 -18.11 13.45
N GLY A 656 -22.34 -19.07 14.09
CA GLY A 656 -22.26 -19.33 15.54
C GLY A 656 -23.36 -18.69 16.40
N ALA A 657 -24.42 -19.46 16.66
CA ALA A 657 -25.31 -19.36 17.83
C ALA A 657 -25.85 -20.77 18.11
N GLY A 658 -26.16 -21.08 19.38
CA GLY A 658 -26.31 -22.45 19.89
C GLY A 658 -27.48 -23.26 19.32
N ALA A 659 -27.31 -24.57 19.26
CA ALA A 659 -28.39 -25.52 19.01
C ALA A 659 -29.26 -25.68 20.27
N LEU A 660 -30.58 -25.72 20.09
CA LEU A 660 -31.54 -26.12 21.11
C LEU A 660 -32.65 -27.00 20.48
N ASN A 661 -33.06 -28.01 21.25
CA ASN A 661 -34.22 -28.88 21.10
C ASN A 661 -34.19 -30.02 20.05
N LYS A 662 -33.82 -31.21 20.58
CA LYS A 662 -34.45 -32.53 20.31
C LYS A 662 -35.68 -32.71 21.25
N PRO A 663 -36.45 -33.83 21.21
CA PRO A 663 -36.67 -34.86 20.17
C PRO A 663 -38.19 -34.86 19.76
N GLU A 664 -38.82 -35.78 19.00
CA GLU A 664 -39.07 -37.25 19.09
C GLU A 664 -40.04 -37.64 17.91
N PRO A 665 -40.44 -38.92 17.65
CA PRO A 665 -39.63 -40.13 17.42
C PRO A 665 -40.08 -40.99 16.19
N ASP A 666 -39.33 -42.06 15.93
CA ASP A 666 -39.69 -43.36 15.32
C ASP A 666 -40.44 -43.52 13.96
N SER A 667 -39.73 -44.10 12.98
CA SER A 667 -40.00 -45.47 12.52
C SER A 667 -38.79 -46.07 11.77
N LYS A 668 -38.73 -47.42 11.69
CA LYS A 668 -37.51 -48.23 11.44
C LYS A 668 -37.26 -48.64 9.95
N PRO A 669 -36.06 -49.17 9.61
CA PRO A 669 -35.59 -49.30 8.21
C PRO A 669 -35.64 -50.71 7.60
N ALA A 670 -35.61 -50.77 6.26
CA ALA A 670 -35.18 -51.87 5.37
C ALA A 670 -34.94 -51.25 3.97
N GLY A 671 -34.15 -51.76 3.02
CA GLY A 671 -33.26 -52.92 2.85
C GLY A 671 -32.75 -52.90 1.37
N PRO A 672 -31.58 -53.44 1.01
CA PRO A 672 -30.95 -53.20 -0.31
C PRO A 672 -31.29 -54.31 -1.36
N PRO A 673 -30.72 -54.36 -2.59
CA PRO A 673 -31.42 -53.96 -3.83
C PRO A 673 -31.54 -55.08 -4.92
N THR A 674 -31.88 -54.69 -6.17
CA THR A 674 -31.85 -55.47 -7.47
C THR A 674 -32.92 -56.56 -7.71
N PRO A 675 -33.19 -57.01 -8.98
CA PRO A 675 -33.15 -56.31 -10.29
C PRO A 675 -34.30 -56.64 -11.31
N ALA A 676 -34.43 -55.81 -12.36
CA ALA A 676 -34.77 -56.10 -13.79
C ALA A 676 -36.07 -56.81 -14.29
N ALA A 677 -36.60 -56.28 -15.41
CA ALA A 677 -37.12 -56.94 -16.65
C ALA A 677 -38.60 -56.65 -17.11
N GLY A 678 -38.80 -56.53 -18.43
CA GLY A 678 -40.10 -56.40 -19.15
C GLY A 678 -40.62 -54.95 -19.30
N SER A 679 -40.88 -54.35 -20.47
CA SER A 679 -41.59 -54.78 -21.71
C SER A 679 -43.07 -55.13 -21.40
N THR A 680 -44.11 -54.61 -22.07
CA THR A 680 -44.25 -54.09 -23.46
C THR A 680 -45.60 -53.34 -23.64
N ALA A 681 -45.72 -52.45 -24.65
CA ALA A 681 -46.96 -52.13 -25.42
C ALA A 681 -48.20 -51.53 -24.69
N VAL A 682 -49.18 -50.83 -25.30
CA VAL A 682 -49.38 -50.15 -26.60
C VAL A 682 -50.50 -49.08 -26.43
N SER A 683 -50.64 -48.14 -27.37
CA SER A 683 -51.68 -47.07 -27.50
C SER A 683 -53.10 -47.66 -27.86
N PRO A 684 -54.17 -46.95 -28.35
CA PRO A 684 -54.24 -45.62 -28.99
C PRO A 684 -55.53 -44.77 -28.74
N GLU A 685 -55.77 -43.79 -29.64
CA GLU A 685 -57.05 -43.12 -30.01
C GLU A 685 -57.60 -42.01 -29.07
N ASP A 686 -58.24 -40.92 -29.54
CA ASP A 686 -58.69 -40.55 -30.90
C ASP A 686 -58.94 -39.02 -31.12
N GLY A 687 -59.10 -38.59 -32.38
CA GLY A 687 -60.15 -37.61 -32.78
C GLY A 687 -59.92 -36.07 -32.74
N PRO A 688 -60.26 -35.30 -33.82
CA PRO A 688 -60.09 -33.82 -33.93
C PRO A 688 -61.38 -33.02 -34.26
N ALA A 689 -61.34 -31.67 -34.39
CA ALA A 689 -62.18 -30.85 -35.33
C ALA A 689 -62.02 -29.28 -35.31
N THR A 690 -61.70 -28.67 -36.48
CA THR A 690 -62.27 -27.44 -37.16
C THR A 690 -62.55 -26.07 -36.41
N ARG A 691 -62.68 -24.85 -37.02
CA ARG A 691 -62.69 -24.29 -38.41
C ARG A 691 -62.56 -22.73 -38.46
N ALA A 692 -62.15 -22.17 -39.61
CA ALA A 692 -62.47 -20.84 -40.23
C ALA A 692 -62.06 -19.49 -39.53
N MET A 693 -61.41 -18.45 -40.12
CA MET A 693 -61.53 -17.65 -41.39
C MET A 693 -62.54 -16.46 -41.32
N PRO A 694 -62.40 -15.30 -42.06
CA PRO A 694 -61.32 -14.81 -42.98
C PRO A 694 -60.99 -13.25 -43.00
N SER A 695 -60.08 -12.86 -43.92
CA SER A 695 -59.97 -11.60 -44.75
C SER A 695 -59.45 -10.24 -44.15
N GLN A 696 -58.35 -9.66 -44.68
CA GLN A 696 -58.15 -8.64 -45.78
C GLN A 696 -58.45 -7.17 -45.41
N ALA A 697 -57.85 -6.10 -45.97
CA ALA A 697 -56.63 -5.84 -46.77
C ALA A 697 -56.38 -4.30 -46.86
N GLY A 698 -55.20 -3.81 -47.31
CA GLY A 698 -54.99 -2.38 -47.65
C GLY A 698 -53.53 -1.96 -47.79
N ALA A 699 -53.15 -1.33 -48.91
CA ALA A 699 -51.75 -1.02 -49.28
C ALA A 699 -51.51 0.45 -49.65
N ARG A 700 -50.23 0.91 -49.65
CA ARG A 700 -49.65 1.84 -50.66
C ARG A 700 -48.14 2.07 -50.51
N GLN A 701 -47.49 2.28 -51.66
CA GLN A 701 -46.10 2.73 -51.90
C GLN A 701 -46.14 3.61 -53.19
N PRO A 702 -45.21 4.57 -53.43
CA PRO A 702 -43.96 4.32 -54.20
C PRO A 702 -42.73 5.15 -53.69
N ALA A 703 -41.45 4.75 -53.88
CA ALA A 703 -40.51 5.00 -55.02
C ALA A 703 -40.19 6.50 -55.32
N ARG A 704 -39.01 6.97 -55.78
CA ARG A 704 -37.65 6.43 -56.11
C ARG A 704 -36.71 7.65 -56.40
N GLU A 705 -35.37 7.56 -56.25
CA GLU A 705 -34.30 8.08 -57.18
C GLU A 705 -32.87 8.26 -56.57
N GLN A 706 -31.88 8.33 -57.47
CA GLN A 706 -30.39 8.39 -57.36
C GLN A 706 -29.88 8.97 -58.70
N PRO A 707 -28.56 9.25 -58.95
CA PRO A 707 -27.43 9.81 -58.18
C PRO A 707 -26.85 11.02 -59.00
N PRO A 708 -25.54 11.24 -59.34
CA PRO A 708 -24.21 10.96 -58.74
C PRO A 708 -23.20 12.17 -58.71
N GLY A 709 -21.98 11.94 -58.19
CA GLY A 709 -20.70 12.40 -58.80
C GLY A 709 -20.08 13.76 -58.43
N ASP A 710 -18.90 13.79 -57.78
CA ASP A 710 -17.59 14.19 -58.38
C ASP A 710 -16.48 14.63 -57.39
N ARG A 711 -15.23 14.42 -57.84
CA ARG A 711 -13.91 14.98 -57.38
C ARG A 711 -13.30 15.70 -58.62
N PRO A 712 -12.16 16.47 -58.60
CA PRO A 712 -10.99 16.44 -57.69
C PRO A 712 -10.25 17.81 -57.47
N ALA A 713 -8.93 17.76 -57.17
CA ALA A 713 -7.91 18.83 -57.23
C ALA A 713 -7.92 19.90 -56.10
N SER A 714 -6.82 20.55 -55.68
CA SER A 714 -5.35 20.37 -55.84
C SER A 714 -4.60 21.27 -54.82
N GLY A 715 -3.28 21.08 -54.58
CA GLY A 715 -2.41 22.07 -53.90
C GLY A 715 -2.02 23.26 -54.81
N PRO A 716 -0.92 24.02 -54.58
CA PRO A 716 0.22 23.77 -53.68
C PRO A 716 0.64 25.02 -52.81
N PRO A 717 1.91 25.52 -52.74
CA PRO A 717 2.77 25.31 -51.56
C PRO A 717 3.31 26.61 -50.88
N GLY A 718 3.95 26.45 -49.72
CA GLY A 718 4.74 27.47 -49.02
C GLY A 718 5.47 26.88 -47.82
#